data_AF-A0A352M0Z3-F1
#
_entry.id   AF-A0A352M0Z3-F1
#
_cell.length_a   1.000
_cell.length_b   1.000
_cell.length_c   1.000
_cell.angle_alpha   90.00
_cell.angle_beta   90.00
_cell.angle_gamma   90.00
#
_symmetry.space_group_name_H-M   'P 1'
#
loop_
_entity.id
_entity.type
_entity.pdbx_description
1 polymer ?
#
loop_
_entity_poly.entity_id
_entity_poly.type
_entity_poly.pdbx_seq_one_letter_code
_entity_poly.pdbx_strand_id
1 'polypeptide(L)'
;MQAGGNANSLKIDLPVTAFDDDLSARVITTFTMGTNGSITTTNAIGANLTLTNIDQSSVAADKTINLNDISTTVSSVKGHASNKTTITGSALTALTVTQGVVDLSGCAGTLNIAATAPVKVTATTKTLAAVSGATTIEIDGATAATVSGNVTALTVSSGSTVGTLTVSGLVTVTTLSVNGTITTLGAGGGAVVTTMTVGSAGAITTYNASNNLTVTNIDQSAVAADKTINLNNMNAVTVSSVKGHATNKLTLSSVNPLTSCTITSGNVDISGLLSTTINVTATDVTKVTAAGKTLASVSGATTIEIAGATAATVTGDVTALTVTAATTVTTLTIGAAKTVGTLSINGAVTTLAAGGAGAAITTLTLGSAGSITNVLATAGNLTIAGIDQSAVAANRTIALGNMTTAISSVKGHSTNTLELTSTAALASCTITAGSVDVDTLLATALNVSAVSSTKVVATGKALNSVSGATTIDIAGATAVTVSGIVTTLNLSGNITTSLTINSTVNTLSSSAGVTLTSLTIGSGGSITNALATGGNLTITGIDQSAVASDAAVSLGSLSTAIATVKGHAANKLTLSSTGALTMTVVSGIVDISGCAGTLNIAATAAAKVTASTKTLAAVSGATTIDIAGASAATISGAVTTLNISDDVTTLTIGAAVTTLNLSAAKTITTLSINNTVTTLAAAGAGAVITTMTLNAAGVITNALATGANLTITNIDQNAVAAIKTIALGTMTTAISSVKGNAANKLTLTSTGYLSSCTITGGDVDITGMAETTFNVIATEAAKVTATGKTLASVSGAVTIDIAGATSATVSGAVTTLTVSAAVTTLTIGAPVTNSSIVTGTNVNVTASGSLSKGAGTGIVLGDTNTITMSSGGIISTTITGRTATATGVAVAGVTPTTSGADCTVGGTATGNGAKIAKAAAAATVTVTAL
;
A
#
# COMPACT_ATOMS: atom_id res chain seq x y z
N MET A 1 -105.12 -10.88 -23.65
CA MET A 1 -104.67 -11.32 -22.30
C MET A 1 -105.91 -11.72 -21.50
N GLN A 2 -106.03 -12.95 -20.99
CA GLN A 2 -107.09 -13.28 -20.03
C GLN A 2 -106.61 -12.93 -18.62
N ALA A 3 -107.15 -11.86 -18.03
CA ALA A 3 -107.12 -11.67 -16.59
C ALA A 3 -108.22 -12.54 -15.97
N GLY A 4 -107.92 -13.80 -15.67
CA GLY A 4 -108.77 -14.61 -14.78
C GLY A 4 -108.88 -13.93 -13.41
N GLY A 5 -110.06 -13.94 -12.81
CA GLY A 5 -110.43 -13.16 -11.61
C GLY A 5 -109.39 -13.16 -10.49
N ASN A 6 -109.18 -11.99 -9.89
CA ASN A 6 -108.34 -11.72 -8.71
C ASN A 6 -106.85 -12.14 -8.77
N ALA A 7 -106.24 -12.23 -9.96
CA ALA A 7 -104.81 -12.50 -10.05
C ALA A 7 -103.96 -11.25 -9.75
N ASN A 8 -103.31 -11.21 -8.58
CA ASN A 8 -102.29 -10.22 -8.17
C ASN A 8 -100.95 -10.36 -8.94
N SER A 9 -100.87 -11.25 -9.93
CA SER A 9 -99.67 -11.51 -10.73
C SER A 9 -99.99 -11.57 -12.23
N LEU A 10 -99.20 -10.88 -13.05
CA LEU A 10 -99.30 -10.90 -14.52
C LEU A 10 -97.98 -11.42 -15.12
N LYS A 11 -98.06 -12.50 -15.91
CA LYS A 11 -96.92 -13.02 -16.68
C LYS A 11 -97.13 -12.74 -18.18
N ILE A 12 -96.13 -12.16 -18.84
CA ILE A 12 -96.17 -11.87 -20.29
C ILE A 12 -95.08 -12.67 -21.01
N ASP A 13 -95.48 -13.71 -21.74
CA ASP A 13 -94.56 -14.58 -22.50
C ASP A 13 -94.35 -14.13 -23.96
N LEU A 14 -95.17 -13.21 -24.49
CA LEU A 14 -95.12 -12.70 -25.87
C LEU A 14 -95.11 -11.15 -25.91
N PRO A 15 -94.62 -10.49 -26.97
CA PRO A 15 -94.66 -9.03 -27.08
C PRO A 15 -96.09 -8.48 -26.99
N VAL A 16 -96.31 -7.48 -26.13
CA VAL A 16 -97.58 -6.77 -25.97
C VAL A 16 -97.41 -5.35 -26.47
N THR A 17 -98.17 -4.99 -27.51
CA THR A 17 -98.12 -3.68 -28.16
C THR A 17 -99.24 -2.73 -27.72
N ALA A 18 -100.28 -3.26 -27.05
CA ALA A 18 -101.36 -2.47 -26.47
C ALA A 18 -101.99 -3.24 -25.29
N PHE A 19 -102.44 -2.50 -24.28
CA PHE A 19 -103.35 -2.99 -23.26
C PHE A 19 -104.77 -2.52 -23.59
N ASP A 20 -105.77 -3.29 -23.18
CA ASP A 20 -107.17 -2.90 -23.26
C ASP A 20 -107.48 -1.81 -22.20
N ASP A 21 -108.41 -0.89 -22.49
CA ASP A 21 -108.73 0.28 -21.66
C ASP A 21 -109.24 -0.11 -20.24
N ASP A 22 -109.71 -1.36 -20.08
CA ASP A 22 -110.25 -1.94 -18.85
C ASP A 22 -109.19 -2.30 -17.78
N LEU A 23 -107.90 -2.03 -18.05
CA LEU A 23 -106.82 -2.13 -17.06
C LEU A 23 -106.59 -0.84 -16.25
N SER A 24 -107.26 0.26 -16.62
CA SER A 24 -107.23 1.51 -15.86
C SER A 24 -107.80 1.28 -14.45
N ALA A 25 -106.99 1.49 -13.41
CA ALA A 25 -107.26 1.25 -11.97
C ALA A 25 -106.93 -0.13 -11.36
N ARG A 26 -106.19 -1.03 -12.04
CA ARG A 26 -105.73 -2.29 -11.43
C ARG A 26 -104.33 -2.18 -10.80
N VAL A 27 -104.15 -2.78 -9.63
CA VAL A 27 -102.83 -2.96 -8.97
C VAL A 27 -102.29 -4.34 -9.33
N ILE A 28 -101.15 -4.40 -10.02
CA ILE A 28 -100.45 -5.66 -10.31
C ILE A 28 -99.27 -5.76 -9.35
N THR A 29 -99.36 -6.69 -8.39
CA THR A 29 -98.36 -6.85 -7.34
C THR A 29 -97.07 -7.49 -7.87
N THR A 30 -97.16 -8.42 -8.81
CA THR A 30 -95.99 -9.05 -9.44
C THR A 30 -96.17 -9.12 -10.95
N PHE A 31 -95.26 -8.51 -11.68
CA PHE A 31 -95.20 -8.52 -13.13
C PHE A 31 -93.98 -9.33 -13.57
N THR A 32 -94.18 -10.50 -14.16
CA THR A 32 -93.09 -11.40 -14.59
C THR A 32 -92.97 -11.38 -16.11
N MET A 33 -91.78 -11.05 -16.63
CA MET A 33 -91.52 -11.17 -18.06
C MET A 33 -91.10 -12.59 -18.40
N GLY A 34 -91.66 -13.16 -19.47
CA GLY A 34 -91.20 -14.40 -20.09
C GLY A 34 -90.11 -14.16 -21.12
N THR A 35 -89.52 -15.24 -21.63
CA THR A 35 -88.36 -15.22 -22.55
C THR A 35 -88.56 -14.31 -23.77
N ASN A 36 -89.77 -14.28 -24.34
CA ASN A 36 -90.09 -13.48 -25.54
C ASN A 36 -90.96 -12.25 -25.23
N GLY A 37 -91.30 -11.97 -23.97
CA GLY A 37 -92.11 -10.81 -23.60
C GLY A 37 -91.39 -9.49 -23.88
N SER A 38 -92.13 -8.47 -24.30
CA SER A 38 -91.72 -7.05 -24.40
C SER A 38 -92.97 -6.19 -24.26
N ILE A 39 -92.88 -4.99 -23.65
CA ILE A 39 -93.99 -4.04 -23.62
C ILE A 39 -93.57 -2.79 -24.41
N THR A 40 -94.28 -2.54 -25.51
CA THR A 40 -94.14 -1.31 -26.30
C THR A 40 -95.54 -0.74 -26.51
N THR A 41 -96.03 0.09 -25.59
CA THR A 41 -97.35 0.72 -25.72
C THR A 41 -97.25 1.98 -26.56
N THR A 42 -98.06 2.08 -27.62
CA THR A 42 -98.20 3.29 -28.46
C THR A 42 -99.46 4.11 -28.17
N ASN A 43 -100.36 3.58 -27.32
CA ASN A 43 -101.61 4.26 -26.95
C ASN A 43 -101.54 4.72 -25.49
N ALA A 44 -102.01 5.94 -25.22
CA ALA A 44 -102.14 6.49 -23.88
C ALA A 44 -103.16 5.66 -23.08
N ILE A 45 -102.67 4.81 -22.18
CA ILE A 45 -103.52 4.07 -21.25
C ILE A 45 -104.04 5.07 -20.22
N GLY A 46 -105.36 5.13 -20.04
CA GLY A 46 -105.99 5.97 -19.02
C GLY A 46 -105.28 5.83 -17.67
N ALA A 47 -105.04 6.95 -17.00
CA ALA A 47 -104.27 7.04 -15.76
C ALA A 47 -104.64 5.96 -14.73
N ASN A 48 -103.64 5.41 -14.02
CA ASN A 48 -103.72 4.53 -12.83
C ASN A 48 -103.42 3.01 -13.01
N LEU A 49 -102.37 2.61 -13.73
CA LEU A 49 -101.77 1.28 -13.54
C LEU A 49 -100.72 1.37 -12.40
N THR A 50 -100.63 0.41 -11.49
CA THR A 50 -99.53 0.34 -10.49
C THR A 50 -98.83 -1.00 -10.61
N LEU A 51 -97.51 -0.99 -10.80
CA LEU A 51 -96.69 -2.20 -10.93
C LEU A 51 -95.80 -2.32 -9.69
N THR A 52 -96.17 -3.12 -8.71
CA THR A 52 -95.40 -3.15 -7.46
C THR A 52 -94.02 -3.79 -7.65
N ASN A 53 -93.94 -4.93 -8.34
CA ASN A 53 -92.68 -5.64 -8.56
C ASN A 53 -92.56 -6.10 -10.01
N ILE A 54 -91.48 -5.73 -10.70
CA ILE A 54 -91.12 -6.26 -12.01
C ILE A 54 -90.05 -7.33 -11.80
N ASP A 55 -90.34 -8.59 -12.10
CA ASP A 55 -89.36 -9.68 -12.02
C ASP A 55 -88.94 -10.16 -13.41
N GLN A 56 -87.69 -9.90 -13.76
CA GLN A 56 -87.02 -10.37 -14.97
C GLN A 56 -85.88 -11.36 -14.66
N SER A 57 -85.75 -11.80 -13.41
CA SER A 57 -84.59 -12.59 -12.95
C SER A 57 -84.43 -13.94 -13.63
N SER A 58 -85.48 -14.48 -14.26
CA SER A 58 -85.45 -15.75 -15.00
C SER A 58 -85.23 -15.60 -16.52
N VAL A 59 -85.12 -14.38 -17.07
CA VAL A 59 -85.04 -14.16 -18.52
C VAL A 59 -83.65 -13.72 -18.94
N ALA A 60 -82.99 -14.59 -19.70
CA ALA A 60 -81.64 -14.39 -20.19
C ALA A 60 -81.55 -13.49 -21.45
N ALA A 61 -82.29 -12.37 -21.50
CA ALA A 61 -82.27 -11.44 -22.63
C ALA A 61 -82.48 -10.00 -22.17
N ASP A 62 -81.93 -9.02 -22.90
CA ASP A 62 -82.22 -7.60 -22.65
C ASP A 62 -83.69 -7.30 -22.92
N LYS A 63 -84.31 -6.49 -22.06
CA LYS A 63 -85.72 -6.13 -22.18
C LYS A 63 -85.92 -4.64 -22.01
N THR A 64 -86.84 -4.09 -22.79
CA THR A 64 -87.30 -2.71 -22.64
C THR A 64 -88.73 -2.71 -22.13
N ILE A 65 -88.96 -1.95 -21.07
CA ILE A 65 -90.27 -1.69 -20.48
C ILE A 65 -90.52 -0.20 -20.68
N ASN A 66 -91.33 0.11 -21.69
CA ASN A 66 -91.71 1.49 -21.97
C ASN A 66 -92.97 1.87 -21.20
N LEU A 67 -92.85 2.85 -20.31
CA LEU A 67 -93.88 3.43 -19.46
C LEU A 67 -94.19 4.89 -19.85
N ASN A 68 -93.74 5.35 -21.02
CA ASN A 68 -94.19 6.62 -21.59
C ASN A 68 -95.73 6.55 -21.68
N ASP A 69 -96.42 7.51 -21.09
CA ASP A 69 -97.88 7.62 -21.03
C ASP A 69 -98.60 6.81 -19.94
N ILE A 70 -97.87 6.22 -18.98
CA ILE A 70 -98.48 5.57 -17.82
C ILE A 70 -98.11 6.30 -16.52
N SER A 71 -99.11 6.84 -15.81
CA SER A 71 -98.99 7.31 -14.42
C SER A 71 -98.81 6.12 -13.47
N THR A 72 -97.71 5.38 -13.61
CA THR A 72 -97.39 4.17 -12.82
C THR A 72 -96.41 4.47 -11.72
N THR A 73 -96.67 3.95 -10.53
CA THR A 73 -95.64 3.75 -9.51
C THR A 73 -95.03 2.36 -9.72
N VAL A 74 -93.74 2.28 -10.07
CA VAL A 74 -92.98 1.02 -10.01
C VAL A 74 -92.19 1.00 -8.72
N SER A 75 -92.57 0.15 -7.76
CA SER A 75 -91.87 0.14 -6.46
C SER A 75 -90.63 -0.74 -6.43
N SER A 76 -90.56 -1.81 -7.23
CA SER A 76 -89.37 -2.64 -7.33
C SER A 76 -89.13 -3.30 -8.69
N VAL A 77 -87.86 -3.54 -9.01
CA VAL A 77 -87.39 -4.31 -10.17
C VAL A 77 -86.38 -5.35 -9.72
N LYS A 78 -86.51 -6.57 -10.21
CA LYS A 78 -85.56 -7.66 -10.07
C LYS A 78 -85.06 -8.05 -11.45
N GLY A 79 -83.98 -7.42 -11.90
CA GLY A 79 -83.34 -7.70 -13.18
C GLY A 79 -82.58 -9.03 -13.18
N HIS A 80 -82.20 -9.47 -14.37
CA HIS A 80 -81.28 -10.59 -14.53
C HIS A 80 -79.84 -10.15 -14.15
N ALA A 81 -79.01 -11.07 -13.65
CA ALA A 81 -77.64 -10.76 -13.21
C ALA A 81 -76.73 -10.26 -14.35
N SER A 82 -76.99 -10.69 -15.60
CA SER A 82 -76.16 -10.39 -16.77
C SER A 82 -76.86 -9.59 -17.88
N ASN A 83 -78.18 -9.39 -17.81
CA ASN A 83 -78.94 -8.75 -18.89
C ASN A 83 -79.63 -7.51 -18.41
N LYS A 84 -79.79 -6.57 -19.33
CA LYS A 84 -80.24 -5.21 -19.11
C LYS A 84 -81.77 -5.13 -19.12
N THR A 85 -82.36 -4.73 -18.00
CA THR A 85 -83.75 -4.28 -17.91
C THR A 85 -83.80 -2.78 -18.15
N THR A 86 -84.12 -2.35 -19.36
CA THR A 86 -84.29 -0.93 -19.72
C THR A 86 -85.71 -0.49 -19.34
N ILE A 87 -85.86 0.56 -18.56
CA ILE A 87 -87.13 1.18 -18.21
C ILE A 87 -87.12 2.60 -18.77
N THR A 88 -88.15 2.96 -19.54
CA THR A 88 -88.34 4.32 -20.08
C THR A 88 -89.69 4.85 -19.59
N GLY A 89 -89.85 6.16 -19.33
CA GLY A 89 -91.11 6.68 -18.77
C GLY A 89 -90.99 8.00 -18.02
N SER A 90 -92.07 8.79 -17.96
CA SER A 90 -92.04 10.16 -17.44
C SER A 90 -92.27 10.34 -15.93
N ALA A 91 -92.61 9.29 -15.17
CA ALA A 91 -93.15 9.41 -13.79
C ALA A 91 -92.50 8.53 -12.70
N LEU A 92 -91.22 8.17 -12.80
CA LEU A 92 -90.52 7.37 -11.76
C LEU A 92 -89.84 8.27 -10.72
N THR A 93 -90.35 8.27 -9.48
CA THR A 93 -89.78 9.04 -8.35
C THR A 93 -88.97 8.18 -7.38
N ALA A 94 -89.28 6.89 -7.25
CA ALA A 94 -88.53 5.92 -6.45
C ALA A 94 -88.59 4.52 -7.06
N LEU A 95 -87.51 3.75 -6.95
CA LEU A 95 -87.39 2.38 -7.44
C LEU A 95 -86.50 1.52 -6.53
N THR A 96 -87.00 0.39 -6.06
CA THR A 96 -86.18 -0.60 -5.34
C THR A 96 -85.62 -1.63 -6.32
N VAL A 97 -84.31 -1.66 -6.56
CA VAL A 97 -83.71 -2.70 -7.40
C VAL A 97 -83.22 -3.85 -6.52
N THR A 98 -83.91 -4.98 -6.60
CA THR A 98 -83.64 -6.12 -5.73
C THR A 98 -82.52 -7.01 -6.25
N GLN A 99 -82.20 -6.98 -7.56
CA GLN A 99 -81.10 -7.68 -8.22
C GLN A 99 -80.91 -7.17 -9.66
N GLY A 100 -79.71 -7.31 -10.24
CA GLY A 100 -79.49 -7.32 -11.71
C GLY A 100 -78.98 -6.01 -12.35
N VAL A 101 -79.01 -5.96 -13.69
CA VAL A 101 -78.63 -4.79 -14.49
C VAL A 101 -79.88 -4.02 -14.94
N VAL A 102 -80.04 -2.78 -14.50
CA VAL A 102 -81.20 -1.92 -14.83
C VAL A 102 -80.72 -0.66 -15.52
N ASP A 103 -81.33 -0.32 -16.65
CA ASP A 103 -81.09 0.94 -17.37
C ASP A 103 -82.30 1.86 -17.28
N LEU A 104 -82.07 3.06 -16.79
CA LEU A 104 -83.03 4.09 -16.48
C LEU A 104 -82.79 5.34 -17.35
N SER A 105 -81.93 5.24 -18.37
CA SER A 105 -81.58 6.34 -19.27
C SER A 105 -82.80 6.99 -19.94
N GLY A 106 -83.87 6.24 -20.20
CA GLY A 106 -85.11 6.75 -20.78
C GLY A 106 -86.15 7.27 -19.77
N CYS A 107 -85.86 7.31 -18.47
CA CYS A 107 -86.78 7.82 -17.45
C CYS A 107 -86.66 9.35 -17.30
N ALA A 108 -87.74 10.11 -17.10
CA ALA A 108 -87.65 11.55 -16.79
C ALA A 108 -87.60 11.81 -15.26
N GLY A 109 -86.98 12.93 -14.85
CA GLY A 109 -87.00 13.40 -13.46
C GLY A 109 -85.84 12.92 -12.57
N THR A 110 -86.05 13.06 -11.26
CA THR A 110 -85.09 12.70 -10.21
C THR A 110 -85.52 11.39 -9.56
N LEU A 111 -84.59 10.45 -9.40
CA LEU A 111 -84.92 9.08 -8.97
C LEU A 111 -84.22 8.67 -7.66
N ASN A 112 -84.98 8.08 -6.74
CA ASN A 112 -84.45 7.40 -5.56
C ASN A 112 -84.31 5.89 -5.83
N ILE A 113 -83.11 5.35 -5.65
CA ILE A 113 -82.79 3.94 -5.83
C ILE A 113 -82.43 3.30 -4.48
N ALA A 114 -83.14 2.24 -4.13
CA ALA A 114 -82.79 1.36 -3.02
C ALA A 114 -82.36 -0.01 -3.56
N ALA A 115 -81.17 -0.50 -3.20
CA ALA A 115 -80.66 -1.80 -3.62
C ALA A 115 -80.57 -2.78 -2.45
N THR A 116 -81.03 -4.01 -2.63
CA THR A 116 -80.94 -5.08 -1.61
C THR A 116 -79.98 -6.21 -1.99
N ALA A 117 -79.46 -6.19 -3.22
CA ALA A 117 -78.45 -7.11 -3.75
C ALA A 117 -77.44 -6.32 -4.62
N PRO A 118 -76.37 -6.93 -5.15
CA PRO A 118 -75.53 -6.28 -6.16
C PRO A 118 -76.34 -5.85 -7.39
N VAL A 119 -76.23 -4.58 -7.78
CA VAL A 119 -76.99 -3.97 -8.88
C VAL A 119 -76.09 -3.10 -9.74
N LYS A 120 -76.31 -3.14 -11.06
CA LYS A 120 -75.78 -2.16 -12.01
C LYS A 120 -76.91 -1.26 -12.50
N VAL A 121 -76.74 0.05 -12.32
CA VAL A 121 -77.69 1.09 -12.75
C VAL A 121 -77.04 1.94 -13.83
N THR A 122 -77.58 1.87 -15.04
CA THR A 122 -77.29 2.84 -16.09
C THR A 122 -78.30 3.98 -16.00
N ALA A 123 -77.84 5.21 -15.86
CA ALA A 123 -78.69 6.39 -15.64
C ALA A 123 -78.22 7.59 -16.47
N THR A 124 -77.87 7.34 -17.74
CA THR A 124 -77.32 8.34 -18.65
C THR A 124 -78.20 9.60 -18.69
N THR A 125 -77.61 10.77 -18.41
CA THR A 125 -78.27 12.10 -18.34
C THR A 125 -79.15 12.40 -17.12
N LYS A 126 -79.20 11.52 -16.10
CA LYS A 126 -80.15 11.65 -14.96
C LYS A 126 -79.51 11.98 -13.62
N THR A 127 -80.31 12.60 -12.76
CA THR A 127 -80.00 12.85 -11.34
C THR A 127 -80.59 11.75 -10.46
N LEU A 128 -79.74 10.96 -9.81
CA LEU A 128 -80.14 10.02 -8.75
C LEU A 128 -80.14 10.77 -7.41
N ALA A 129 -81.31 11.08 -6.83
CA ALA A 129 -81.40 11.86 -5.59
C ALA A 129 -81.04 11.09 -4.33
N ALA A 130 -81.17 9.77 -4.36
CA ALA A 130 -80.80 8.90 -3.26
C ALA A 130 -80.43 7.54 -3.83
N VAL A 131 -79.26 7.04 -3.47
CA VAL A 131 -78.78 5.69 -3.75
C VAL A 131 -78.47 5.10 -2.38
N SER A 132 -79.18 4.03 -2.01
CA SER A 132 -79.08 3.41 -0.68
C SER A 132 -79.12 1.90 -0.80
N GLY A 133 -78.49 1.17 0.12
CA GLY A 133 -78.50 -0.30 0.11
C GLY A 133 -77.18 -0.92 0.56
N ALA A 134 -77.24 -1.96 1.38
CA ALA A 134 -76.08 -2.60 2.03
C ALA A 134 -75.23 -3.50 1.09
N THR A 135 -75.14 -3.18 -0.20
CA THR A 135 -74.58 -4.06 -1.24
C THR A 135 -73.70 -3.30 -2.24
N THR A 136 -73.34 -3.96 -3.36
CA THR A 136 -72.56 -3.36 -4.45
C THR A 136 -73.46 -2.62 -5.44
N ILE A 137 -73.15 -1.37 -5.76
CA ILE A 137 -73.88 -0.54 -6.72
C ILE A 137 -72.91 -0.05 -7.78
N GLU A 138 -73.20 -0.31 -9.05
CA GLU A 138 -72.45 0.24 -10.18
C GLU A 138 -73.27 1.34 -10.87
N ILE A 139 -72.72 2.55 -11.00
CA ILE A 139 -73.36 3.71 -11.63
C ILE A 139 -72.69 3.98 -12.98
N ASP A 140 -73.50 4.09 -14.03
CA ASP A 140 -73.07 4.37 -15.39
C ASP A 140 -73.82 5.59 -15.97
N GLY A 141 -73.12 6.71 -16.17
CA GLY A 141 -73.57 7.87 -16.97
C GLY A 141 -74.43 8.95 -16.30
N ALA A 142 -74.61 8.92 -14.96
CA ALA A 142 -75.46 9.87 -14.25
C ALA A 142 -74.95 11.33 -14.30
N THR A 143 -75.83 12.32 -14.49
CA THR A 143 -75.42 13.74 -14.36
C THR A 143 -75.16 14.11 -12.91
N ALA A 144 -75.91 13.54 -11.98
CA ALA A 144 -75.61 13.59 -10.55
C ALA A 144 -76.14 12.34 -9.83
N ALA A 145 -75.51 11.94 -8.73
CA ALA A 145 -75.95 10.85 -7.88
C ALA A 145 -75.68 11.18 -6.41
N THR A 146 -76.64 10.99 -5.53
CA THR A 146 -76.46 11.17 -4.08
C THR A 146 -76.60 9.83 -3.38
N VAL A 147 -75.59 9.41 -2.62
CA VAL A 147 -75.58 8.20 -1.79
C VAL A 147 -76.05 8.58 -0.39
N SER A 148 -77.16 8.01 0.08
CA SER A 148 -77.82 8.41 1.34
C SER A 148 -77.95 7.26 2.35
N GLY A 149 -77.47 6.06 2.03
CA GLY A 149 -77.37 4.93 2.95
C GLY A 149 -76.01 4.23 2.84
N ASN A 150 -75.65 3.40 3.82
CA ASN A 150 -74.40 2.64 3.80
C ASN A 150 -74.33 1.73 2.58
N VAL A 151 -73.21 1.77 1.85
CA VAL A 151 -72.95 0.98 0.64
C VAL A 151 -71.64 0.20 0.81
N THR A 152 -71.65 -1.10 0.53
CA THR A 152 -70.43 -1.92 0.64
C THR A 152 -69.45 -1.59 -0.48
N ALA A 153 -69.92 -1.52 -1.72
CA ALA A 153 -69.07 -1.14 -2.85
C ALA A 153 -69.84 -0.26 -3.82
N LEU A 154 -69.32 0.92 -4.13
CA LEU A 154 -69.85 1.83 -5.13
C LEU A 154 -68.86 1.90 -6.29
N THR A 155 -69.28 1.51 -7.49
CA THR A 155 -68.42 1.53 -8.68
C THR A 155 -68.95 2.54 -9.68
N VAL A 156 -68.09 3.41 -10.21
CA VAL A 156 -68.39 4.19 -11.42
C VAL A 156 -67.76 3.47 -12.60
N SER A 157 -68.57 3.03 -13.56
CA SER A 157 -68.12 2.18 -14.67
C SER A 157 -67.07 2.86 -15.57
N SER A 158 -66.22 2.06 -16.21
CA SER A 158 -65.24 2.55 -17.18
C SER A 158 -65.92 3.16 -18.41
N GLY A 159 -65.44 4.32 -18.85
CA GLY A 159 -66.01 5.05 -20.00
C GLY A 159 -67.21 5.93 -19.65
N SER A 160 -67.69 5.88 -18.40
CA SER A 160 -68.81 6.67 -17.92
C SER A 160 -68.34 7.98 -17.29
N THR A 161 -69.19 9.02 -17.36
CA THR A 161 -69.01 10.26 -16.61
C THR A 161 -70.15 10.45 -15.64
N VAL A 162 -69.86 10.51 -14.35
CA VAL A 162 -70.77 10.98 -13.30
C VAL A 162 -70.49 12.46 -13.04
N GLY A 163 -71.44 13.34 -13.34
CA GLY A 163 -71.23 14.79 -13.17
C GLY A 163 -70.97 15.16 -11.70
N THR A 164 -71.93 14.92 -10.80
CA THR A 164 -71.75 15.13 -9.35
C THR A 164 -72.12 13.88 -8.55
N LEU A 165 -71.17 13.25 -7.86
CA LEU A 165 -71.44 12.18 -6.90
C LEU A 165 -71.39 12.76 -5.48
N THR A 166 -72.47 12.76 -4.72
CA THR A 166 -72.52 13.25 -3.34
C THR A 166 -72.74 12.10 -2.36
N VAL A 167 -71.89 11.91 -1.36
CA VAL A 167 -72.16 10.95 -0.26
C VAL A 167 -72.71 11.74 0.92
N SER A 168 -74.01 11.65 1.21
CA SER A 168 -74.69 12.54 2.16
C SER A 168 -75.02 11.86 3.49
N GLY A 169 -74.83 12.58 4.60
CA GLY A 169 -75.14 12.13 5.97
C GLY A 169 -74.05 11.26 6.62
N LEU A 170 -74.40 10.55 7.70
CA LEU A 170 -73.55 9.56 8.38
C LEU A 170 -73.46 8.24 7.58
N VAL A 171 -73.10 8.35 6.31
CA VAL A 171 -73.04 7.23 5.37
C VAL A 171 -71.61 6.71 5.26
N THR A 172 -71.46 5.41 5.38
CA THR A 172 -70.21 4.70 5.10
C THR A 172 -70.27 4.02 3.75
N VAL A 173 -69.38 4.39 2.83
CA VAL A 173 -69.05 3.64 1.62
C VAL A 173 -67.77 2.86 1.91
N THR A 174 -67.84 1.52 1.96
CA THR A 174 -66.65 0.73 2.30
C THR A 174 -65.61 0.80 1.18
N THR A 175 -66.04 0.60 -0.07
CA THR A 175 -65.18 0.73 -1.25
C THR A 175 -65.82 1.63 -2.30
N LEU A 176 -65.13 2.69 -2.73
CA LEU A 176 -65.49 3.50 -3.90
C LEU A 176 -64.51 3.20 -5.04
N SER A 177 -64.95 2.48 -6.07
CA SER A 177 -64.16 2.14 -7.25
C SER A 177 -64.50 3.07 -8.42
N VAL A 178 -63.61 4.02 -8.72
CA VAL A 178 -63.81 5.01 -9.79
C VAL A 178 -63.11 4.51 -11.06
N ASN A 179 -63.81 3.75 -11.91
CA ASN A 179 -63.27 3.30 -13.20
C ASN A 179 -63.59 4.28 -14.35
N GLY A 180 -64.55 5.18 -14.18
CA GLY A 180 -64.89 6.29 -15.08
C GLY A 180 -64.54 7.68 -14.52
N THR A 181 -65.13 8.74 -15.06
CA THR A 181 -64.90 10.11 -14.59
C THR A 181 -65.96 10.54 -13.59
N ILE A 182 -65.58 11.03 -12.41
CA ILE A 182 -66.45 11.80 -11.52
C ILE A 182 -66.03 13.27 -11.63
N THR A 183 -66.86 14.13 -12.22
CA THR A 183 -66.49 15.54 -12.37
C THR A 183 -66.46 16.23 -11.01
N THR A 184 -67.41 15.94 -10.12
CA THR A 184 -67.48 16.49 -8.76
C THR A 184 -67.83 15.41 -7.73
N LEU A 185 -66.92 15.10 -6.80
CA LEU A 185 -67.24 14.27 -5.63
C LEU A 185 -67.53 15.19 -4.44
N GLY A 186 -68.71 15.08 -3.83
CA GLY A 186 -69.12 15.86 -2.67
C GLY A 186 -69.49 15.00 -1.47
N ALA A 187 -69.54 15.61 -0.28
CA ALA A 187 -69.97 14.97 0.94
C ALA A 187 -70.98 15.80 1.74
N GLY A 188 -71.93 15.11 2.37
CA GLY A 188 -72.72 15.58 3.51
C GLY A 188 -71.94 15.37 4.82
N GLY A 189 -72.28 16.12 5.88
CA GLY A 189 -71.59 16.01 7.16
C GLY A 189 -71.58 14.59 7.70
N GLY A 190 -70.37 14.02 7.88
CA GLY A 190 -70.17 12.69 8.49
C GLY A 190 -70.02 11.53 7.50
N ALA A 191 -69.87 11.78 6.20
CA ALA A 191 -69.64 10.73 5.21
C ALA A 191 -68.23 10.13 5.33
N VAL A 192 -68.14 8.80 5.24
CA VAL A 192 -66.87 8.05 5.31
C VAL A 192 -66.73 7.17 4.07
N VAL A 193 -65.60 7.28 3.36
CA VAL A 193 -65.17 6.33 2.33
C VAL A 193 -63.97 5.57 2.92
N THR A 194 -64.11 4.27 3.18
CA THR A 194 -63.00 3.51 3.80
C THR A 194 -61.87 3.31 2.79
N THR A 195 -62.16 2.81 1.60
CA THR A 195 -61.18 2.63 0.53
C THR A 195 -61.68 3.29 -0.75
N MET A 196 -60.85 4.13 -1.36
CA MET A 196 -61.08 4.69 -2.68
C MET A 196 -60.07 4.07 -3.65
N THR A 197 -60.56 3.35 -4.65
CA THR A 197 -59.75 2.80 -5.73
C THR A 197 -60.03 3.59 -7.00
N VAL A 198 -59.00 4.13 -7.65
CA VAL A 198 -59.15 4.81 -8.95
C VAL A 198 -58.63 3.85 -10.01
N GLY A 199 -59.50 3.43 -10.94
CA GLY A 199 -59.18 2.55 -12.05
C GLY A 199 -58.46 3.25 -13.20
N SER A 200 -58.10 2.52 -14.26
CA SER A 200 -57.23 3.02 -15.34
C SER A 200 -57.82 4.22 -16.09
N ALA A 201 -59.11 4.14 -16.43
CA ALA A 201 -59.89 5.24 -16.99
C ALA A 201 -60.52 6.16 -15.92
N GLY A 202 -60.27 5.86 -14.64
CA GLY A 202 -60.76 6.60 -13.49
C GLY A 202 -60.21 8.02 -13.41
N ALA A 203 -61.07 9.01 -13.16
CA ALA A 203 -60.66 10.37 -12.84
C ALA A 203 -61.66 11.02 -11.87
N ILE A 204 -61.16 11.81 -10.91
CA ILE A 204 -61.98 12.71 -10.09
C ILE A 204 -61.49 14.12 -10.36
N THR A 205 -62.30 14.94 -11.03
CA THR A 205 -61.84 16.25 -11.55
C THR A 205 -61.93 17.34 -10.49
N THR A 206 -62.96 17.32 -9.64
CA THR A 206 -63.20 18.33 -8.60
C THR A 206 -63.79 17.66 -7.36
N TYR A 207 -63.43 18.17 -6.19
CA TYR A 207 -64.03 17.79 -4.92
C TYR A 207 -64.84 19.00 -4.38
N ASN A 208 -66.15 18.85 -4.13
CA ASN A 208 -67.02 19.95 -3.68
C ASN A 208 -67.40 19.78 -2.20
N ALA A 209 -67.07 20.80 -1.41
CA ALA A 209 -66.75 20.68 0.01
C ALA A 209 -67.70 21.45 0.92
N SER A 210 -69.01 21.23 0.81
CA SER A 210 -69.90 21.74 1.85
C SER A 210 -69.72 21.00 3.19
N ASN A 211 -69.10 19.80 3.23
CA ASN A 211 -68.89 19.04 4.48
C ASN A 211 -67.66 18.10 4.49
N ASN A 212 -67.33 17.56 5.68
CA ASN A 212 -66.21 16.64 5.95
C ASN A 212 -66.43 15.24 5.33
N LEU A 213 -65.54 14.83 4.40
CA LEU A 213 -65.36 13.43 3.99
C LEU A 213 -64.08 12.87 4.60
N THR A 214 -64.17 11.69 5.20
CA THR A 214 -62.98 10.92 5.61
C THR A 214 -62.68 9.84 4.57
N VAL A 215 -61.48 9.88 3.97
CA VAL A 215 -60.95 8.80 3.11
C VAL A 215 -59.83 8.11 3.86
N THR A 216 -59.99 6.83 4.22
CA THR A 216 -58.98 6.10 5.01
C THR A 216 -57.84 5.61 4.11
N ASN A 217 -58.16 4.98 2.97
CA ASN A 217 -57.18 4.42 2.05
C ASN A 217 -57.41 4.92 0.62
N ILE A 218 -56.33 5.31 -0.07
CA ILE A 218 -56.31 5.61 -1.50
C ILE A 218 -55.45 4.54 -2.19
N ASP A 219 -56.02 3.76 -3.10
CA ASP A 219 -55.30 2.72 -3.85
C ASP A 219 -55.34 2.98 -5.37
N GLN A 220 -54.16 3.20 -5.94
CA GLN A 220 -53.92 3.36 -7.38
C GLN A 220 -53.02 2.25 -7.94
N SER A 221 -52.73 1.20 -7.17
CA SER A 221 -51.74 0.18 -7.52
C SER A 221 -52.06 -0.62 -8.78
N ALA A 222 -53.31 -0.60 -9.25
CA ALA A 222 -53.75 -1.31 -10.46
C ALA A 222 -53.66 -0.47 -11.76
N VAL A 223 -53.14 0.77 -11.73
CA VAL A 223 -53.28 1.73 -12.85
C VAL A 223 -51.95 2.18 -13.46
N ALA A 224 -51.82 1.93 -14.76
CA ALA A 224 -50.63 2.24 -15.55
C ALA A 224 -50.54 3.70 -16.09
N ALA A 225 -51.08 4.71 -15.38
CA ALA A 225 -51.03 6.12 -15.81
C ALA A 225 -50.83 7.07 -14.63
N ASP A 226 -50.17 8.22 -14.88
CA ASP A 226 -50.06 9.32 -13.92
C ASP A 226 -51.44 9.87 -13.59
N LYS A 227 -51.70 10.14 -12.30
CA LYS A 227 -52.98 10.69 -11.85
C LYS A 227 -52.76 11.78 -10.81
N THR A 228 -53.68 12.73 -10.76
CA THR A 228 -53.74 13.75 -9.72
C THR A 228 -55.02 13.56 -8.92
N ILE A 229 -54.90 13.39 -7.61
CA ILE A 229 -56.02 13.45 -6.67
C ILE A 229 -55.99 14.82 -6.00
N ASN A 230 -57.00 15.61 -6.32
CA ASN A 230 -57.17 16.93 -5.75
C ASN A 230 -58.02 16.85 -4.46
N LEU A 231 -57.36 16.96 -3.32
CA LEU A 231 -57.90 16.98 -1.95
C LEU A 231 -58.22 18.42 -1.49
N ASN A 232 -58.42 19.36 -2.41
CA ASN A 232 -58.78 20.74 -2.07
C ASN A 232 -60.08 20.76 -1.23
N ASN A 233 -60.08 21.60 -0.19
CA ASN A 233 -61.24 21.93 0.66
C ASN A 233 -61.74 20.84 1.64
N MET A 234 -61.00 19.76 1.88
CA MET A 234 -61.31 18.84 2.99
C MET A 234 -60.78 19.40 4.32
N ASN A 235 -61.65 19.68 5.30
CA ASN A 235 -61.31 20.45 6.51
C ASN A 235 -60.41 19.69 7.53
N ALA A 236 -60.28 18.37 7.39
CA ALA A 236 -59.32 17.52 8.10
C ALA A 236 -59.20 16.16 7.39
N VAL A 237 -58.22 15.98 6.51
CA VAL A 237 -57.97 14.67 5.88
C VAL A 237 -56.99 13.87 6.73
N THR A 238 -57.43 12.70 7.20
CA THR A 238 -56.51 11.65 7.63
C THR A 238 -56.44 10.61 6.52
N VAL A 239 -55.60 10.83 5.51
CA VAL A 239 -55.29 9.75 4.55
C VAL A 239 -54.37 8.79 5.29
N SER A 240 -54.94 7.68 5.76
CA SER A 240 -54.25 6.72 6.62
C SER A 240 -53.33 5.81 5.82
N SER A 241 -53.60 5.60 4.54
CA SER A 241 -52.68 4.96 3.60
C SER A 241 -52.89 5.40 2.14
N VAL A 242 -51.78 5.56 1.41
CA VAL A 242 -51.74 5.82 -0.03
C VAL A 242 -50.93 4.74 -0.71
N LYS A 243 -51.49 4.09 -1.72
CA LYS A 243 -50.81 3.06 -2.52
C LYS A 243 -50.71 3.53 -3.97
N GLY A 244 -49.53 3.99 -4.39
CA GLY A 244 -49.25 4.36 -5.78
C GLY A 244 -48.91 3.16 -6.67
N HIS A 245 -48.83 3.40 -7.97
CA HIS A 245 -48.28 2.43 -8.92
C HIS A 245 -46.74 2.42 -8.86
N ALA A 246 -46.10 1.29 -9.22
CA ALA A 246 -44.64 1.15 -9.14
C ALA A 246 -43.89 2.07 -10.13
N THR A 247 -44.47 2.35 -11.29
CA THR A 247 -43.84 3.16 -12.34
C THR A 247 -44.46 4.55 -12.52
N ASN A 248 -45.74 4.74 -12.15
CA ASN A 248 -46.49 5.96 -12.47
C ASN A 248 -46.74 6.79 -11.22
N LYS A 249 -46.82 8.08 -11.42
CA LYS A 249 -46.89 9.11 -10.39
C LYS A 249 -48.33 9.35 -9.93
N LEU A 250 -48.58 9.20 -8.63
CA LEU A 250 -49.78 9.66 -7.95
C LEU A 250 -49.54 11.03 -7.31
N THR A 251 -50.07 12.10 -7.89
CA THR A 251 -49.95 13.44 -7.34
C THR A 251 -51.09 13.73 -6.37
N LEU A 252 -50.77 14.12 -5.14
CA LEU A 252 -51.72 14.63 -4.15
C LEU A 252 -51.63 16.16 -4.13
N SER A 253 -52.75 16.84 -4.37
CA SER A 253 -52.84 18.30 -4.21
C SER A 253 -53.88 18.67 -3.16
N SER A 254 -53.64 19.72 -2.36
CA SER A 254 -54.62 20.23 -1.40
C SER A 254 -54.35 21.69 -1.06
N VAL A 255 -55.41 22.51 -0.99
CA VAL A 255 -55.38 23.89 -0.46
C VAL A 255 -55.48 23.95 1.07
N ASN A 256 -55.62 22.81 1.75
CA ASN A 256 -55.57 22.73 3.22
C ASN A 256 -54.27 22.03 3.65
N PRO A 257 -53.70 22.38 4.82
CA PRO A 257 -52.48 21.74 5.31
C PRO A 257 -52.76 20.29 5.75
N LEU A 258 -52.16 19.32 5.05
CA LEU A 258 -52.04 17.93 5.49
C LEU A 258 -50.80 17.77 6.40
N THR A 259 -50.97 17.33 7.64
CA THR A 259 -49.85 17.19 8.61
C THR A 259 -49.13 15.85 8.51
N SER A 260 -49.80 14.79 8.02
CA SER A 260 -49.22 13.46 7.86
C SER A 260 -49.79 12.68 6.67
N CYS A 261 -48.98 11.84 6.04
CA CYS A 261 -49.36 10.91 4.98
C CYS A 261 -48.60 9.58 5.15
N THR A 262 -49.30 8.46 5.18
CA THR A 262 -48.67 7.13 5.14
C THR A 262 -48.73 6.61 3.71
N ILE A 263 -47.58 6.28 3.13
CA ILE A 263 -47.47 5.74 1.77
C ILE A 263 -47.11 4.26 1.88
N THR A 264 -48.02 3.38 1.46
CA THR A 264 -47.83 1.94 1.61
C THR A 264 -46.96 1.32 0.52
N SER A 265 -47.05 1.81 -0.72
CA SER A 265 -46.15 1.45 -1.85
C SER A 265 -46.25 2.48 -3.00
N GLY A 266 -45.31 2.48 -3.95
CA GLY A 266 -45.42 3.17 -5.25
C GLY A 266 -44.89 4.60 -5.33
N ASN A 267 -45.05 5.26 -6.48
CA ASN A 267 -44.54 6.62 -6.72
C ASN A 267 -45.60 7.68 -6.36
N VAL A 268 -45.39 8.42 -5.28
CA VAL A 268 -46.32 9.45 -4.79
C VAL A 268 -45.66 10.82 -4.81
N ASP A 269 -46.34 11.80 -5.39
CA ASP A 269 -45.95 13.20 -5.38
C ASP A 269 -46.86 14.02 -4.48
N ILE A 270 -46.29 14.55 -3.40
CA ILE A 270 -46.95 15.40 -2.41
C ILE A 270 -46.64 16.89 -2.60
N SER A 271 -45.99 17.28 -3.70
CA SER A 271 -45.63 18.67 -4.00
C SER A 271 -46.85 19.61 -4.09
N GLY A 272 -48.01 19.08 -4.50
CA GLY A 272 -49.24 19.85 -4.65
C GLY A 272 -49.97 20.17 -3.33
N LEU A 273 -49.52 19.66 -2.18
CA LEU A 273 -50.13 19.93 -0.88
C LEU A 273 -49.79 21.34 -0.38
N LEU A 274 -50.66 22.01 0.39
CA LEU A 274 -50.37 23.35 0.91
C LEU A 274 -49.32 23.34 2.04
N SER A 275 -49.31 22.30 2.88
CA SER A 275 -48.38 22.17 4.01
C SER A 275 -46.94 22.42 3.59
N THR A 276 -46.20 23.21 4.35
CA THR A 276 -44.75 23.36 4.19
C THR A 276 -43.99 22.24 4.89
N THR A 277 -44.61 21.56 5.87
CA THR A 277 -44.03 20.47 6.66
C THR A 277 -44.99 19.28 6.71
N ILE A 278 -44.50 18.07 6.37
CA ILE A 278 -45.32 16.85 6.28
C ILE A 278 -44.58 15.66 6.92
N ASN A 279 -45.29 14.86 7.71
CA ASN A 279 -44.81 13.56 8.20
C ASN A 279 -45.12 12.46 7.19
N VAL A 280 -44.10 11.76 6.69
CA VAL A 280 -44.23 10.64 5.74
C VAL A 280 -43.82 9.32 6.40
N THR A 281 -44.73 8.36 6.40
CA THR A 281 -44.43 6.97 6.82
C THR A 281 -44.53 6.09 5.59
N ALA A 282 -43.44 5.42 5.20
CA ALA A 282 -43.39 4.53 4.04
C ALA A 282 -43.27 3.07 4.49
N THR A 283 -44.00 2.13 3.88
CA THR A 283 -43.85 0.69 4.24
C THR A 283 -43.20 -0.17 3.17
N ASP A 284 -43.30 0.20 1.89
CA ASP A 284 -42.73 -0.52 0.75
C ASP A 284 -42.08 0.45 -0.26
N VAL A 285 -41.39 -0.06 -1.29
CA VAL A 285 -40.60 0.73 -2.27
C VAL A 285 -41.42 1.92 -2.79
N THR A 286 -40.96 3.11 -2.42
CA THR A 286 -41.71 4.35 -2.63
C THR A 286 -40.81 5.48 -3.09
N LYS A 287 -41.17 6.08 -4.23
CA LYS A 287 -40.63 7.37 -4.64
C LYS A 287 -41.53 8.47 -4.08
N VAL A 288 -40.97 9.34 -3.24
CA VAL A 288 -41.68 10.47 -2.65
C VAL A 288 -41.17 11.77 -3.28
N THR A 289 -41.96 12.32 -4.20
CA THR A 289 -41.70 13.67 -4.71
C THR A 289 -42.34 14.68 -3.76
N ALA A 290 -41.56 15.59 -3.21
CA ALA A 290 -42.00 16.56 -2.20
C ALA A 290 -41.44 17.96 -2.51
N ALA A 291 -41.56 18.39 -3.77
CA ALA A 291 -41.00 19.65 -4.24
C ALA A 291 -41.46 20.85 -3.38
N GLY A 292 -40.48 21.58 -2.82
CA GLY A 292 -40.72 22.75 -1.96
C GLY A 292 -41.23 22.44 -0.55
N LYS A 293 -41.09 21.19 -0.08
CA LYS A 293 -41.60 20.72 1.23
C LYS A 293 -40.49 20.34 2.19
N THR A 294 -40.78 20.41 3.49
CA THR A 294 -40.00 19.83 4.58
C THR A 294 -40.62 18.50 5.02
N LEU A 295 -39.86 17.41 4.97
CA LEU A 295 -40.28 16.10 5.47
C LEU A 295 -39.90 16.01 6.96
N ALA A 296 -40.85 16.31 7.86
CA ALA A 296 -40.60 16.33 9.31
C ALA A 296 -40.28 14.95 9.89
N SER A 297 -40.80 13.89 9.26
CA SER A 297 -40.44 12.52 9.59
C SER A 297 -40.50 11.68 8.31
N VAL A 298 -39.47 10.87 8.09
CA VAL A 298 -39.39 9.82 7.08
C VAL A 298 -39.08 8.53 7.84
N SER A 299 -39.94 7.53 7.78
CA SER A 299 -39.73 6.24 8.45
C SER A 299 -40.22 5.10 7.58
N GLY A 300 -39.61 3.91 7.68
CA GLY A 300 -40.00 2.76 6.84
C GLY A 300 -38.88 1.76 6.56
N ALA A 301 -39.18 0.46 6.57
CA ALA A 301 -38.18 -0.61 6.44
C ALA A 301 -37.54 -0.77 5.03
N THR A 302 -37.90 0.05 4.05
CA THR A 302 -37.60 -0.18 2.62
C THR A 302 -36.85 0.99 1.97
N THR A 303 -36.87 1.08 0.64
CA THR A 303 -36.17 2.10 -0.16
C THR A 303 -37.04 3.34 -0.34
N ILE A 304 -36.49 4.52 -0.01
CA ILE A 304 -37.15 5.82 -0.11
C ILE A 304 -36.35 6.72 -1.05
N GLU A 305 -37.01 7.31 -2.04
CA GLU A 305 -36.40 8.31 -2.93
C GLU A 305 -37.01 9.69 -2.65
N ILE A 306 -36.17 10.66 -2.23
CA ILE A 306 -36.55 12.06 -1.97
C ILE A 306 -36.24 12.90 -3.20
N ALA A 307 -37.30 13.47 -3.81
CA ALA A 307 -37.17 14.43 -4.90
C ALA A 307 -37.77 15.80 -4.51
N GLY A 308 -37.00 16.88 -4.67
CA GLY A 308 -37.44 18.27 -4.51
C GLY A 308 -37.67 18.78 -3.07
N ALA A 309 -37.46 17.97 -2.04
CA ALA A 309 -37.61 18.40 -0.64
C ALA A 309 -36.52 19.39 -0.23
N THR A 310 -36.88 20.39 0.59
CA THR A 310 -35.95 21.38 1.15
C THR A 310 -35.24 20.85 2.39
N ALA A 311 -35.92 20.07 3.24
CA ALA A 311 -35.32 19.43 4.42
C ALA A 311 -36.01 18.09 4.70
N ALA A 312 -35.32 17.15 5.35
CA ALA A 312 -35.86 15.85 5.71
C ALA A 312 -35.29 15.32 7.03
N THR A 313 -36.10 14.65 7.85
CA THR A 313 -35.65 13.94 9.06
C THR A 313 -36.04 12.48 9.01
N VAL A 314 -35.07 11.57 9.11
CA VAL A 314 -35.27 10.12 9.19
C VAL A 314 -35.56 9.74 10.64
N THR A 315 -36.75 9.21 10.93
CA THR A 315 -37.19 8.88 12.30
C THR A 315 -37.35 7.37 12.55
N GLY A 316 -37.22 6.56 11.51
CA GLY A 316 -37.16 5.09 11.58
C GLY A 316 -35.90 4.55 10.91
N ASP A 317 -35.62 3.26 11.07
CA ASP A 317 -34.56 2.61 10.28
C ASP A 317 -35.02 2.54 8.81
N VAL A 318 -34.12 2.83 7.88
CA VAL A 318 -34.38 2.87 6.43
C VAL A 318 -33.33 2.04 5.72
N THR A 319 -33.75 1.07 4.89
CA THR A 319 -32.80 0.20 4.18
C THR A 319 -32.00 0.99 3.13
N ALA A 320 -32.66 1.84 2.35
CA ALA A 320 -32.00 2.71 1.39
C ALA A 320 -32.72 4.06 1.27
N LEU A 321 -31.97 5.15 1.28
CA LEU A 321 -32.47 6.52 1.10
C LEU A 321 -31.73 7.17 -0.07
N THR A 322 -32.45 7.65 -1.08
CA THR A 322 -31.86 8.30 -2.26
C THR A 322 -32.32 9.75 -2.36
N VAL A 323 -31.41 10.71 -2.34
CA VAL A 323 -31.67 12.10 -2.75
C VAL A 323 -31.44 12.19 -4.25
N THR A 324 -32.48 12.50 -5.02
CA THR A 324 -32.38 12.47 -6.49
C THR A 324 -31.48 13.57 -7.05
N ALA A 325 -31.02 13.38 -8.28
CA ALA A 325 -30.40 14.45 -9.04
C ALA A 325 -31.34 15.68 -9.13
N ALA A 326 -30.74 16.87 -9.21
CA ALA A 326 -31.41 18.18 -9.19
C ALA A 326 -32.17 18.55 -7.88
N THR A 327 -32.13 17.71 -6.84
CA THR A 327 -32.68 18.03 -5.52
C THR A 327 -31.61 18.66 -4.63
N THR A 328 -31.92 19.77 -3.96
CA THR A 328 -31.08 20.34 -2.90
C THR A 328 -31.81 20.24 -1.56
N VAL A 329 -31.33 19.38 -0.66
CA VAL A 329 -31.80 19.26 0.72
C VAL A 329 -30.89 20.10 1.61
N THR A 330 -31.38 21.20 2.17
CA THR A 330 -30.58 22.06 3.06
C THR A 330 -30.20 21.35 4.35
N THR A 331 -31.09 20.53 4.91
CA THR A 331 -30.81 19.71 6.10
C THR A 331 -31.44 18.31 5.98
N LEU A 332 -30.60 17.28 6.03
CA LEU A 332 -31.01 15.88 6.19
C LEU A 332 -30.58 15.41 7.59
N THR A 333 -31.54 15.09 8.47
CA THR A 333 -31.25 14.64 9.84
C THR A 333 -31.53 13.15 9.97
N ILE A 334 -30.58 12.36 10.48
CA ILE A 334 -30.80 10.96 10.87
C ILE A 334 -31.13 10.90 12.35
N GLY A 335 -32.33 10.46 12.71
CA GLY A 335 -32.82 10.43 14.08
C GLY A 335 -31.95 9.60 15.02
N ALA A 336 -32.06 9.87 16.33
CA ALA A 336 -31.32 9.16 17.36
C ALA A 336 -31.58 7.64 17.31
N ALA A 337 -30.51 6.84 17.42
CA ALA A 337 -30.55 5.38 17.35
C ALA A 337 -31.24 4.84 16.07
N LYS A 338 -31.15 5.58 14.94
CA LYS A 338 -31.66 5.15 13.64
C LYS A 338 -30.54 4.88 12.65
N THR A 339 -30.74 3.85 11.85
CA THR A 339 -29.80 3.43 10.82
C THR A 339 -30.37 3.63 9.44
N VAL A 340 -29.61 4.29 8.57
CA VAL A 340 -29.80 4.25 7.12
C VAL A 340 -28.82 3.23 6.55
N GLY A 341 -29.30 2.15 5.96
CA GLY A 341 -28.43 1.15 5.33
C GLY A 341 -27.58 1.78 4.23
N THR A 342 -28.22 2.24 3.15
CA THR A 342 -27.53 2.96 2.07
C THR A 342 -28.11 4.36 1.88
N LEU A 343 -27.31 5.39 2.09
CA LEU A 343 -27.65 6.78 1.72
C LEU A 343 -27.02 7.12 0.39
N SER A 344 -27.81 7.26 -0.68
CA SER A 344 -27.37 7.69 -2.01
C SER A 344 -27.71 9.17 -2.23
N ILE A 345 -26.72 10.02 -2.45
CA ILE A 345 -26.93 11.45 -2.71
C ILE A 345 -26.56 11.74 -4.15
N ASN A 346 -27.54 11.78 -5.04
CA ASN A 346 -27.37 12.17 -6.45
C ASN A 346 -27.58 13.69 -6.66
N GLY A 347 -28.18 14.39 -5.70
CA GLY A 347 -28.36 15.85 -5.68
C GLY A 347 -27.37 16.55 -4.73
N ALA A 348 -27.81 17.57 -4.01
CA ALA A 348 -27.02 18.26 -3.00
C ALA A 348 -27.66 18.11 -1.60
N VAL A 349 -26.85 17.85 -0.58
CA VAL A 349 -27.23 17.95 0.82
C VAL A 349 -26.33 18.98 1.50
N THR A 350 -26.87 20.15 1.87
CA THR A 350 -26.02 21.18 2.49
C THR A 350 -25.58 20.76 3.89
N THR A 351 -26.49 20.22 4.70
CA THR A 351 -26.21 19.76 6.06
C THR A 351 -26.70 18.33 6.27
N LEU A 352 -25.81 17.40 6.61
CA LEU A 352 -26.15 16.05 7.08
C LEU A 352 -25.95 15.99 8.58
N ALA A 353 -27.03 15.85 9.35
CA ALA A 353 -27.02 15.93 10.81
C ALA A 353 -27.44 14.61 11.47
N ALA A 354 -26.96 14.37 12.70
CA ALA A 354 -27.54 13.37 13.59
C ALA A 354 -28.51 14.02 14.57
N GLY A 355 -29.70 13.44 14.73
CA GLY A 355 -30.72 13.85 15.70
C GLY A 355 -30.43 13.38 17.13
N GLY A 356 -29.37 12.59 17.35
CA GLY A 356 -28.91 12.15 18.67
C GLY A 356 -27.98 10.93 18.58
N ALA A 357 -27.57 10.39 19.73
CA ALA A 357 -26.63 9.27 19.81
C ALA A 357 -27.14 8.02 19.06
N GLY A 358 -26.21 7.28 18.43
CA GLY A 358 -26.52 6.05 17.71
C GLY A 358 -27.14 6.25 16.33
N ALA A 359 -27.17 7.47 15.79
CA ALA A 359 -27.52 7.67 14.39
C ALA A 359 -26.41 7.10 13.50
N ALA A 360 -26.77 6.28 12.51
CA ALA A 360 -25.81 5.54 11.70
C ALA A 360 -26.18 5.55 10.21
N ILE A 361 -25.16 5.58 9.36
CA ILE A 361 -25.23 5.31 7.93
C ILE A 361 -24.26 4.18 7.64
N THR A 362 -24.74 3.04 7.16
CA THR A 362 -23.85 1.91 6.85
C THR A 362 -23.00 2.22 5.61
N THR A 363 -23.64 2.69 4.53
CA THR A 363 -22.96 3.06 3.28
C THR A 363 -23.47 4.41 2.79
N LEU A 364 -22.55 5.37 2.60
CA LEU A 364 -22.81 6.63 1.93
C LEU A 364 -22.27 6.56 0.49
N THR A 365 -23.15 6.76 -0.50
CA THR A 365 -22.78 6.83 -1.91
C THR A 365 -23.09 8.22 -2.44
N LEU A 366 -22.12 8.86 -3.09
CA LEU A 366 -22.36 10.10 -3.84
C LEU A 366 -22.57 9.76 -5.30
N GLY A 367 -23.59 10.36 -5.92
CA GLY A 367 -23.84 10.27 -7.36
C GLY A 367 -23.05 11.29 -8.17
N SER A 368 -23.22 11.27 -9.49
CA SER A 368 -22.47 12.13 -10.42
C SER A 368 -22.65 13.63 -10.18
N ALA A 369 -23.79 14.05 -9.64
CA ALA A 369 -24.07 15.42 -9.18
C ALA A 369 -24.12 15.55 -7.65
N GLY A 370 -23.85 14.46 -6.92
CA GLY A 370 -23.85 14.35 -5.47
C GLY A 370 -22.91 15.31 -4.76
N SER A 371 -23.39 16.08 -3.77
CA SER A 371 -22.52 16.85 -2.87
C SER A 371 -23.04 16.88 -1.43
N ILE A 372 -22.11 16.92 -0.48
CA ILE A 372 -22.39 17.23 0.94
C ILE A 372 -21.50 18.40 1.35
N THR A 373 -22.09 19.51 1.78
CA THR A 373 -21.29 20.69 2.17
C THR A 373 -20.81 20.62 3.61
N ASN A 374 -21.68 20.23 4.54
CA ASN A 374 -21.39 20.15 5.97
C ASN A 374 -21.99 18.87 6.58
N VAL A 375 -21.16 17.99 7.14
CA VAL A 375 -21.65 16.97 8.06
C VAL A 375 -21.60 17.54 9.48
N LEU A 376 -22.77 17.82 10.05
CA LEU A 376 -22.90 18.39 11.39
C LEU A 376 -23.22 17.28 12.39
N ALA A 377 -22.19 16.61 12.87
CA ALA A 377 -22.33 15.80 14.07
C ALA A 377 -22.30 16.73 15.29
N THR A 378 -23.37 16.80 16.07
CA THR A 378 -23.20 17.06 17.51
C THR A 378 -22.26 15.95 18.01
N ALA A 379 -21.16 16.31 18.67
CA ALA A 379 -20.03 15.41 18.91
C ALA A 379 -20.47 13.98 19.31
N GLY A 380 -20.01 12.98 18.55
CA GLY A 380 -20.23 11.55 18.84
C GLY A 380 -21.51 10.90 18.30
N ASN A 381 -22.36 11.61 17.55
CA ASN A 381 -23.72 11.11 17.27
C ASN A 381 -23.97 10.47 15.89
N LEU A 382 -23.18 10.80 14.85
CA LEU A 382 -23.33 10.20 13.51
C LEU A 382 -22.17 9.23 13.20
N THR A 383 -22.47 7.96 12.97
CA THR A 383 -21.51 6.97 12.48
C THR A 383 -21.70 6.76 10.97
N ILE A 384 -20.63 6.88 10.18
CA ILE A 384 -20.63 6.49 8.76
C ILE A 384 -19.65 5.33 8.61
N ALA A 385 -20.15 4.11 8.39
CA ALA A 385 -19.28 2.95 8.33
C ALA A 385 -18.50 2.91 6.99
N GLY A 386 -19.16 3.19 5.87
CA GLY A 386 -18.58 3.16 4.54
C GLY A 386 -18.87 4.40 3.69
N ILE A 387 -17.90 4.87 2.92
CA ILE A 387 -18.07 5.87 1.86
C ILE A 387 -17.65 5.23 0.54
N ASP A 388 -18.56 5.17 -0.43
CA ASP A 388 -18.30 4.63 -1.78
C ASP A 388 -18.56 5.69 -2.86
N GLN A 389 -17.48 6.09 -3.53
CA GLN A 389 -17.49 7.00 -4.67
C GLN A 389 -17.03 6.32 -5.97
N SER A 390 -16.93 4.99 -6.00
CA SER A 390 -16.34 4.26 -7.13
C SER A 390 -17.10 4.39 -8.44
N ALA A 391 -18.36 4.80 -8.42
CA ALA A 391 -19.17 5.00 -9.61
C ALA A 391 -19.10 6.43 -10.19
N VAL A 392 -18.42 7.38 -9.53
CA VAL A 392 -18.44 8.80 -9.92
C VAL A 392 -17.08 9.28 -10.41
N ALA A 393 -17.00 9.54 -11.71
CA ALA A 393 -15.81 10.08 -12.35
C ALA A 393 -15.68 11.62 -12.18
N ALA A 394 -15.72 12.13 -10.96
CA ALA A 394 -15.46 13.54 -10.65
C ALA A 394 -14.75 13.70 -9.30
N ASN A 395 -13.88 14.70 -9.17
CA ASN A 395 -13.31 15.07 -7.87
C ASN A 395 -14.43 15.51 -6.93
N ARG A 396 -14.39 15.07 -5.67
CA ARG A 396 -15.40 15.41 -4.67
C ARG A 396 -14.75 15.66 -3.33
N THR A 397 -15.30 16.63 -2.61
CA THR A 397 -14.93 16.90 -1.22
C THR A 397 -16.10 16.52 -0.33
N ILE A 398 -15.84 15.72 0.71
CA ILE A 398 -16.80 15.43 1.78
C ILE A 398 -16.25 16.05 3.07
N ALA A 399 -16.95 17.06 3.57
CA ALA A 399 -16.65 17.63 4.88
C ALA A 399 -17.32 16.80 5.98
N LEU A 400 -16.55 15.95 6.66
CA LEU A 400 -16.98 15.13 7.80
C LEU A 400 -17.24 15.96 9.08
N GLY A 401 -16.84 17.24 9.08
CA GLY A 401 -17.07 18.17 10.18
C GLY A 401 -16.52 17.66 11.51
N ASN A 402 -17.35 17.64 12.55
CA ASN A 402 -16.98 17.25 13.91
C ASN A 402 -17.13 15.74 14.21
N MET A 403 -17.12 14.88 13.18
CA MET A 403 -17.16 13.43 13.38
C MET A 403 -15.88 12.93 14.10
N THR A 404 -16.05 12.14 15.15
CA THR A 404 -14.95 11.51 15.92
C THR A 404 -14.90 9.99 15.76
N THR A 405 -15.99 9.37 15.30
CA THR A 405 -16.12 7.92 15.11
C THR A 405 -15.30 7.42 13.92
N ALA A 406 -14.83 6.18 13.97
CA ALA A 406 -14.09 5.56 12.87
C ALA A 406 -14.91 5.45 11.57
N ILE A 407 -14.25 5.64 10.42
CA ILE A 407 -14.76 5.26 9.09
C ILE A 407 -14.08 3.96 8.70
N SER A 408 -14.86 2.88 8.60
CA SER A 408 -14.34 1.53 8.39
C SER A 408 -13.97 1.21 6.94
N SER A 409 -14.49 1.96 5.97
CA SER A 409 -14.18 1.76 4.55
C SER A 409 -14.38 3.04 3.74
N VAL A 410 -13.36 3.45 2.99
CA VAL A 410 -13.44 4.54 2.01
C VAL A 410 -12.99 4.01 0.66
N LYS A 411 -13.85 4.14 -0.34
CA LYS A 411 -13.60 3.74 -1.73
C LYS A 411 -13.76 4.94 -2.65
N GLY A 412 -12.63 5.51 -3.09
CA GLY A 412 -12.60 6.56 -4.10
C GLY A 412 -12.82 6.03 -5.52
N HIS A 413 -12.85 6.94 -6.49
CA HIS A 413 -12.80 6.60 -7.91
C HIS A 413 -11.35 6.30 -8.35
N SER A 414 -11.15 5.53 -9.42
CA SER A 414 -9.80 5.17 -9.91
C SER A 414 -9.02 6.34 -10.51
N THR A 415 -9.74 7.31 -11.11
CA THR A 415 -9.15 8.47 -11.81
C THR A 415 -9.39 9.82 -11.13
N ASN A 416 -10.27 9.90 -10.14
CA ASN A 416 -10.67 11.14 -9.51
C ASN A 416 -10.48 11.05 -8.00
N THR A 417 -10.12 12.17 -7.38
CA THR A 417 -9.79 12.25 -5.96
C THR A 417 -11.04 12.52 -5.13
N LEU A 418 -11.26 11.66 -4.12
CA LEU A 418 -12.16 11.91 -3.00
C LEU A 418 -11.39 12.62 -1.88
N GLU A 419 -11.61 13.91 -1.69
CA GLU A 419 -11.07 14.67 -0.57
C GLU A 419 -11.97 14.52 0.66
N LEU A 420 -11.41 14.11 1.79
CA LEU A 420 -12.09 14.05 3.08
C LEU A 420 -11.53 15.12 4.02
N THR A 421 -12.39 16.03 4.48
CA THR A 421 -12.00 17.09 5.42
C THR A 421 -12.68 16.87 6.77
N SER A 422 -11.98 17.11 7.89
CA SER A 422 -12.60 17.09 9.24
C SER A 422 -12.07 18.21 10.12
N THR A 423 -12.92 18.74 10.99
CA THR A 423 -12.55 19.70 12.04
C THR A 423 -12.29 19.03 13.39
N ALA A 424 -12.62 17.75 13.53
CA ALA A 424 -12.35 16.93 14.71
C ALA A 424 -11.41 15.75 14.43
N ALA A 425 -10.75 15.26 15.48
CA ALA A 425 -9.88 14.10 15.45
C ALA A 425 -10.68 12.80 15.22
N LEU A 426 -10.59 12.24 14.01
CA LEU A 426 -11.17 10.95 13.66
C LEU A 426 -10.36 9.82 14.30
N ALA A 427 -11.02 8.88 14.97
CA ALA A 427 -10.34 7.74 15.62
C ALA A 427 -9.55 6.89 14.61
N SER A 428 -10.16 6.55 13.46
CA SER A 428 -9.50 5.87 12.35
C SER A 428 -10.21 6.07 11.01
N CYS A 429 -9.48 6.10 9.90
CA CYS A 429 -10.00 6.01 8.54
C CYS A 429 -9.33 4.84 7.81
N THR A 430 -10.10 3.95 7.18
CA THR A 430 -9.57 2.84 6.38
C THR A 430 -9.88 3.04 4.90
N ILE A 431 -8.86 3.25 4.08
CA ILE A 431 -9.01 3.41 2.62
C ILE A 431 -8.85 2.03 1.95
N THR A 432 -9.87 1.62 1.18
CA THR A 432 -9.93 0.28 0.58
C THR A 432 -9.66 0.27 -0.92
N ALA A 433 -9.90 1.38 -1.63
CA ALA A 433 -9.73 1.48 -3.08
C ALA A 433 -9.80 2.94 -3.58
N GLY A 434 -9.29 3.20 -4.80
CA GLY A 434 -9.45 4.47 -5.51
C GLY A 434 -8.46 5.57 -5.09
N SER A 435 -8.67 6.80 -5.55
CA SER A 435 -7.88 7.97 -5.16
C SER A 435 -8.59 8.74 -4.04
N VAL A 436 -7.95 8.86 -2.89
CA VAL A 436 -8.48 9.53 -1.69
C VAL A 436 -7.43 10.51 -1.16
N ASP A 437 -7.86 11.72 -0.86
CA ASP A 437 -7.06 12.77 -0.23
C ASP A 437 -7.53 12.99 1.20
N VAL A 438 -6.61 12.83 2.15
CA VAL A 438 -6.84 12.96 3.59
C VAL A 438 -5.93 14.03 4.21
N ASP A 439 -5.37 14.95 3.41
CA ASP A 439 -4.44 15.99 3.86
C ASP A 439 -5.08 16.89 4.92
N THR A 440 -6.35 17.21 4.72
CA THR A 440 -7.13 18.07 5.63
C THR A 440 -7.82 17.30 6.75
N LEU A 441 -7.63 15.97 6.82
CA LEU A 441 -8.21 15.14 7.86
C LEU A 441 -7.40 15.25 9.15
N LEU A 442 -8.05 15.63 10.25
CA LEU A 442 -7.47 15.49 11.58
C LEU A 442 -7.78 14.07 12.04
N ALA A 443 -6.87 13.11 11.91
CA ALA A 443 -7.08 11.73 12.37
C ALA A 443 -5.91 11.27 13.25
N THR A 444 -6.21 10.52 14.31
CA THR A 444 -5.19 9.93 15.21
C THR A 444 -4.54 8.68 14.62
N ALA A 445 -5.25 7.98 13.73
CA ALA A 445 -4.74 6.84 12.99
C ALA A 445 -5.31 6.82 11.56
N LEU A 446 -4.43 6.73 10.57
CA LEU A 446 -4.80 6.55 9.17
C LEU A 446 -4.33 5.18 8.70
N ASN A 447 -5.26 4.35 8.22
CA ASN A 447 -4.97 3.01 7.72
C ASN A 447 -5.33 2.90 6.24
N VAL A 448 -4.50 2.20 5.48
CA VAL A 448 -4.73 1.87 4.07
C VAL A 448 -4.77 0.35 3.96
N SER A 449 -5.94 -0.19 3.62
CA SER A 449 -6.16 -1.63 3.43
C SER A 449 -6.70 -1.86 2.02
N ALA A 450 -5.83 -1.65 1.04
CA ALA A 450 -6.17 -1.60 -0.37
C ALA A 450 -6.49 -3.01 -0.93
N VAL A 451 -7.69 -3.19 -1.46
CA VAL A 451 -8.08 -4.41 -2.22
C VAL A 451 -7.92 -4.23 -3.74
N SER A 452 -7.69 -2.99 -4.20
CA SER A 452 -7.37 -2.63 -5.59
C SER A 452 -6.28 -1.54 -5.62
N SER A 453 -5.86 -1.10 -6.81
CA SER A 453 -4.97 0.06 -6.92
C SER A 453 -5.57 1.28 -6.21
N THR A 454 -4.78 1.93 -5.37
CA THR A 454 -5.21 2.99 -4.45
C THR A 454 -4.20 4.13 -4.46
N LYS A 455 -4.66 5.37 -4.51
CA LYS A 455 -3.84 6.57 -4.33
C LYS A 455 -4.28 7.28 -3.07
N VAL A 456 -3.33 7.60 -2.19
CA VAL A 456 -3.57 8.26 -0.90
C VAL A 456 -2.69 9.50 -0.84
N VAL A 457 -3.33 10.67 -0.82
CA VAL A 457 -2.67 11.94 -0.55
C VAL A 457 -2.80 12.19 0.95
N ALA A 458 -1.68 12.23 1.67
CA ALA A 458 -1.65 12.29 3.14
C ALA A 458 -0.55 13.25 3.65
N THR A 459 -0.37 14.38 2.99
CA THR A 459 0.61 15.43 3.30
C THR A 459 0.62 15.79 4.77
N GLY A 460 1.77 15.63 5.42
CA GLY A 460 1.94 15.97 6.84
C GLY A 460 1.40 14.92 7.82
N LYS A 461 0.85 13.79 7.35
CA LYS A 461 0.19 12.77 8.21
C LYS A 461 0.99 11.49 8.33
N ALA A 462 0.83 10.80 9.46
CA ALA A 462 1.36 9.45 9.66
C ALA A 462 0.32 8.40 9.21
N LEU A 463 0.76 7.43 8.41
CA LEU A 463 -0.02 6.25 8.03
C LEU A 463 0.43 5.06 8.91
N ASN A 464 -0.45 4.63 9.81
CA ASN A 464 -0.13 3.65 10.86
C ASN A 464 -0.08 2.22 10.34
N SER A 465 -0.83 1.93 9.27
CA SER A 465 -0.81 0.63 8.62
C SER A 465 -1.17 0.77 7.14
N VAL A 466 -0.28 0.33 6.27
CA VAL A 466 -0.49 0.21 4.82
C VAL A 466 -0.39 -1.27 4.46
N SER A 467 -1.40 -1.80 3.78
CA SER A 467 -1.50 -3.20 3.38
C SER A 467 -2.38 -3.32 2.13
N GLY A 468 -2.11 -4.34 1.30
CA GLY A 468 -2.91 -4.61 0.11
C GLY A 468 -2.07 -5.11 -1.06
N ALA A 469 -2.46 -6.23 -1.70
CA ALA A 469 -1.70 -6.91 -2.75
C ALA A 469 -1.73 -6.18 -4.11
N THR A 470 -1.67 -4.85 -4.12
CA THR A 470 -1.91 -3.97 -5.28
C THR A 470 -0.90 -2.82 -5.32
N THR A 471 -1.12 -1.85 -6.21
CA THR A 471 -0.37 -0.60 -6.28
C THR A 471 -0.96 0.42 -5.30
N ILE A 472 -0.11 0.99 -4.43
CA ILE A 472 -0.45 2.04 -3.48
C ILE A 472 0.46 3.25 -3.76
N ASP A 473 -0.12 4.40 -4.09
CA ASP A 473 0.61 5.67 -4.26
C ASP A 473 0.41 6.56 -3.03
N ILE A 474 1.50 6.98 -2.39
CA ILE A 474 1.48 7.81 -1.18
C ILE A 474 2.18 9.14 -1.49
N ALA A 475 1.46 10.24 -1.27
CA ALA A 475 1.99 11.59 -1.42
C ALA A 475 2.12 12.28 -0.05
N GLY A 476 3.33 12.73 0.30
CA GLY A 476 3.58 13.74 1.35
C GLY A 476 3.46 13.28 2.81
N ALA A 477 3.24 11.99 3.09
CA ALA A 477 3.11 11.48 4.45
C ALA A 477 4.36 11.76 5.31
N THR A 478 4.19 12.08 6.60
CA THR A 478 5.32 12.24 7.53
C THR A 478 5.97 10.90 7.82
N ALA A 479 5.15 9.91 8.21
CA ALA A 479 5.56 8.54 8.47
C ALA A 479 4.63 7.54 7.76
N VAL A 480 5.16 6.39 7.37
CA VAL A 480 4.38 5.30 6.77
C VAL A 480 4.83 3.97 7.38
N THR A 481 3.90 3.15 7.84
CA THR A 481 4.18 1.76 8.27
C THR A 481 3.46 0.77 7.38
N VAL A 482 4.20 -0.08 6.67
CA VAL A 482 3.67 -1.16 5.81
C VAL A 482 3.61 -2.44 6.63
N SER A 483 2.40 -2.86 6.99
CA SER A 483 2.14 -4.01 7.88
C SER A 483 1.66 -5.26 7.14
N GLY A 484 1.29 -5.14 5.86
CA GLY A 484 0.90 -6.26 5.01
C GLY A 484 1.66 -6.27 3.69
N ILE A 485 1.49 -7.30 2.87
CA ILE A 485 2.14 -7.40 1.55
C ILE A 485 1.63 -6.25 0.65
N VAL A 486 2.55 -5.57 -0.03
CA VAL A 486 2.26 -4.54 -1.04
C VAL A 486 3.00 -4.86 -2.33
N THR A 487 2.28 -4.93 -3.45
CA THR A 487 2.91 -5.26 -4.74
C THR A 487 3.74 -4.08 -5.25
N THR A 488 3.18 -2.88 -5.23
CA THR A 488 3.89 -1.67 -5.65
C THR A 488 3.57 -0.53 -4.71
N LEU A 489 4.58 0.03 -4.04
CA LEU A 489 4.48 1.24 -3.24
C LEU A 489 5.15 2.38 -4.01
N ASN A 490 4.36 3.36 -4.46
CA ASN A 490 4.85 4.56 -5.13
C ASN A 490 4.88 5.72 -4.13
N LEU A 491 5.99 6.45 -4.06
CA LEU A 491 6.12 7.66 -3.27
C LEU A 491 6.13 8.87 -4.22
N SER A 492 5.07 9.67 -4.20
CA SER A 492 4.96 10.87 -5.04
C SER A 492 5.32 12.17 -4.30
N GLY A 493 5.53 12.11 -2.97
CA GLY A 493 6.03 13.21 -2.15
C GLY A 493 7.03 12.73 -1.10
N ASN A 494 7.72 13.68 -0.46
CA ASN A 494 8.70 13.38 0.59
C ASN A 494 8.07 12.64 1.78
N ILE A 495 8.79 11.65 2.31
CA ILE A 495 8.48 11.02 3.60
C ILE A 495 9.44 11.58 4.63
N THR A 496 8.97 12.52 5.44
CA THR A 496 9.85 13.42 6.21
C THR A 496 10.43 12.79 7.48
N THR A 497 9.82 11.75 8.04
CA THR A 497 10.32 11.08 9.25
C THR A 497 10.77 9.65 8.98
N SER A 498 9.87 8.73 8.63
CA SER A 498 10.21 7.31 8.47
C SER A 498 9.23 6.50 7.60
N LEU A 499 9.76 5.63 6.74
CA LEU A 499 9.06 4.51 6.12
C LEU A 499 9.47 3.22 6.84
N THR A 500 8.54 2.58 7.55
CA THR A 500 8.75 1.29 8.21
C THR A 500 8.11 0.19 7.39
N ILE A 501 8.89 -0.82 6.98
CA ILE A 501 8.45 -1.95 6.19
C ILE A 501 8.47 -3.20 7.07
N ASN A 502 7.32 -3.61 7.62
CA ASN A 502 7.20 -4.81 8.47
C ASN A 502 6.82 -6.08 7.69
N SER A 503 6.52 -5.94 6.39
CA SER A 503 6.11 -7.00 5.48
C SER A 503 6.77 -6.82 4.10
N THR A 504 6.48 -7.67 3.12
CA THR A 504 7.07 -7.57 1.77
C THR A 504 6.48 -6.41 0.95
N VAL A 505 7.35 -5.56 0.40
CA VAL A 505 7.07 -4.63 -0.70
C VAL A 505 7.77 -5.14 -1.96
N ASN A 506 7.04 -5.62 -2.96
CA ASN A 506 7.68 -6.16 -4.17
C ASN A 506 8.39 -5.06 -4.95
N THR A 507 7.72 -3.91 -5.16
CA THR A 507 8.29 -2.76 -5.87
C THR A 507 8.16 -1.49 -5.04
N LEU A 508 9.27 -0.83 -4.69
CA LEU A 508 9.27 0.52 -4.14
C LEU A 508 9.72 1.49 -5.23
N SER A 509 8.85 2.43 -5.61
CA SER A 509 9.15 3.46 -6.61
C SER A 509 8.93 4.86 -6.05
N SER A 510 9.52 5.87 -6.67
CA SER A 510 9.26 7.26 -6.31
C SER A 510 9.26 8.17 -7.53
N SER A 511 8.60 9.32 -7.39
CA SER A 511 8.80 10.46 -8.29
C SER A 511 10.19 11.06 -8.12
N ALA A 512 10.68 11.80 -9.12
CA ALA A 512 11.97 12.46 -9.04
C ALA A 512 12.00 13.51 -7.91
N GLY A 513 13.09 13.52 -7.12
CA GLY A 513 13.28 14.49 -6.04
C GLY A 513 12.65 14.11 -4.69
N VAL A 514 12.03 12.94 -4.60
CA VAL A 514 11.50 12.42 -3.33
C VAL A 514 12.65 12.04 -2.39
N THR A 515 12.60 12.56 -1.18
CA THR A 515 13.53 12.23 -0.09
C THR A 515 12.82 11.34 0.94
N LEU A 516 13.48 10.24 1.31
CA LEU A 516 13.10 9.36 2.41
C LEU A 516 14.11 9.49 3.55
N THR A 517 13.69 10.12 4.65
CA THR A 517 14.60 10.41 5.77
C THR A 517 15.10 9.14 6.47
N SER A 518 14.22 8.16 6.68
CA SER A 518 14.59 6.89 7.31
C SER A 518 13.77 5.75 6.70
N LEU A 519 14.45 4.68 6.30
CA LEU A 519 13.86 3.40 5.93
C LEU A 519 14.15 2.40 7.05
N THR A 520 13.12 1.98 7.77
CA THR A 520 13.22 0.94 8.80
C THR A 520 12.68 -0.38 8.23
N ILE A 521 13.45 -1.46 8.33
CA ILE A 521 13.01 -2.80 7.86
C ILE A 521 12.72 -3.69 9.06
N GLY A 522 11.44 -4.00 9.28
CA GLY A 522 10.91 -4.85 10.35
C GLY A 522 11.19 -6.35 10.18
N SER A 523 10.75 -7.18 11.13
CA SER A 523 11.11 -8.61 11.18
C SER A 523 10.61 -9.48 10.02
N GLY A 524 9.56 -9.04 9.32
CA GLY A 524 9.09 -9.63 8.06
C GLY A 524 9.30 -8.72 6.85
N GLY A 525 10.01 -7.61 7.03
CA GLY A 525 10.20 -6.59 6.02
C GLY A 525 11.16 -7.00 4.93
N SER A 526 10.77 -6.81 3.66
CA SER A 526 11.67 -6.97 2.53
C SER A 526 11.28 -6.06 1.37
N ILE A 527 12.27 -5.64 0.58
CA ILE A 527 12.06 -4.91 -0.67
C ILE A 527 12.72 -5.70 -1.80
N THR A 528 11.90 -6.34 -2.64
CA THR A 528 12.41 -7.25 -3.69
C THR A 528 12.98 -6.48 -4.88
N ASN A 529 12.36 -5.36 -5.26
CA ASN A 529 12.73 -4.60 -6.45
C ASN A 529 12.54 -3.08 -6.21
N ALA A 530 13.49 -2.39 -5.59
CA ALA A 530 13.42 -0.92 -5.61
C ALA A 530 13.82 -0.40 -7.00
N LEU A 531 13.06 0.59 -7.48
CA LEU A 531 13.30 1.40 -8.69
C LEU A 531 13.19 0.69 -10.05
N ALA A 532 12.03 0.89 -10.70
CA ALA A 532 11.84 0.70 -12.13
C ALA A 532 11.90 2.01 -12.95
N THR A 533 11.96 3.20 -12.32
CA THR A 533 11.81 4.47 -13.04
C THR A 533 12.71 5.60 -12.53
N GLY A 534 13.88 5.77 -13.18
CA GLY A 534 14.57 7.03 -13.53
C GLY A 534 14.80 8.19 -12.53
N GLY A 535 14.35 8.14 -11.28
CA GLY A 535 14.35 9.29 -10.36
C GLY A 535 15.25 9.13 -9.14
N ASN A 536 15.95 10.21 -8.78
CA ASN A 536 16.83 10.40 -7.62
C ASN A 536 16.13 10.16 -6.25
N LEU A 537 15.70 8.94 -5.93
CA LEU A 537 15.27 8.60 -4.57
C LEU A 537 16.47 8.75 -3.63
N THR A 538 16.40 9.71 -2.71
CA THR A 538 17.46 9.90 -1.70
C THR A 538 17.03 9.21 -0.42
N ILE A 539 17.75 8.17 0.01
CA ILE A 539 17.53 7.48 1.29
C ILE A 539 18.64 7.92 2.24
N THR A 540 18.33 8.69 3.28
CA THR A 540 19.38 9.17 4.20
C THR A 540 19.75 8.14 5.27
N GLY A 541 18.86 7.21 5.61
CA GLY A 541 19.14 6.17 6.60
C GLY A 541 18.42 4.86 6.30
N ILE A 542 19.12 3.74 6.45
CA ILE A 542 18.53 2.40 6.51
C ILE A 542 18.80 1.83 7.91
N ASP A 543 17.76 1.42 8.63
CA ASP A 543 17.88 0.90 10.00
C ASP A 543 17.18 -0.46 10.16
N GLN A 544 17.95 -1.47 10.55
CA GLN A 544 17.51 -2.81 10.91
C GLN A 544 17.93 -3.16 12.37
N SER A 545 18.47 -2.19 13.11
CA SER A 545 19.14 -2.45 14.40
C SER A 545 18.24 -3.05 15.47
N ALA A 546 16.92 -2.83 15.41
CA ALA A 546 15.95 -3.35 16.36
C ALA A 546 15.35 -4.72 15.97
N VAL A 547 15.77 -5.31 14.85
CA VAL A 547 15.04 -6.40 14.21
C VAL A 547 15.85 -7.70 14.17
N ALA A 548 15.33 -8.72 14.84
CA ALA A 548 16.00 -9.99 15.06
C ALA A 548 15.81 -11.02 13.90
N SER A 549 15.88 -10.59 12.65
CA SER A 549 15.83 -11.49 11.47
C SER A 549 16.70 -10.95 10.34
N ASP A 550 17.16 -11.83 9.45
CA ASP A 550 17.83 -11.42 8.21
C ASP A 550 16.88 -10.63 7.32
N ALA A 551 17.36 -9.56 6.70
CA ALA A 551 16.58 -8.73 5.79
C ALA A 551 17.35 -8.50 4.49
N ALA A 552 16.59 -8.25 3.42
CA ALA A 552 17.14 -7.91 2.12
C ALA A 552 16.44 -6.66 1.57
N VAL A 553 17.25 -5.71 1.09
CA VAL A 553 16.81 -4.50 0.41
C VAL A 553 17.53 -4.42 -0.93
N SER A 554 16.78 -4.66 -2.01
CA SER A 554 17.26 -4.33 -3.35
C SER A 554 17.08 -2.83 -3.58
N LEU A 555 18.18 -2.12 -3.77
CA LEU A 555 18.26 -0.67 -4.06
C LEU A 555 18.28 -0.39 -5.58
N GLY A 556 18.05 -1.40 -6.44
CA GLY A 556 17.99 -1.23 -7.90
C GLY A 556 19.12 -0.38 -8.47
N SER A 557 18.80 0.57 -9.34
CA SER A 557 19.75 1.48 -10.00
C SER A 557 20.02 2.78 -9.24
N LEU A 558 19.79 2.85 -7.92
CA LEU A 558 20.11 4.07 -7.14
C LEU A 558 21.60 4.44 -7.32
N SER A 559 21.87 5.71 -7.62
CA SER A 559 23.22 6.29 -7.71
C SER A 559 23.49 7.36 -6.64
N THR A 560 22.47 7.68 -5.83
CA THR A 560 22.56 8.69 -4.78
C THR A 560 23.15 8.11 -3.49
N ALA A 561 23.85 8.95 -2.72
CA ALA A 561 24.46 8.55 -1.47
C ALA A 561 23.42 8.10 -0.43
N ILE A 562 23.69 6.98 0.25
CA ILE A 562 22.95 6.55 1.45
C ILE A 562 23.71 7.02 2.67
N ALA A 563 23.20 8.03 3.36
CA ALA A 563 23.99 8.72 4.38
C ALA A 563 24.33 7.83 5.58
N THR A 564 23.48 6.87 5.96
CA THR A 564 23.73 5.92 7.06
C THR A 564 23.04 4.55 6.85
N VAL A 565 23.69 3.47 7.29
CA VAL A 565 23.14 2.10 7.32
C VAL A 565 23.44 1.48 8.70
N LYS A 566 22.43 0.96 9.38
CA LYS A 566 22.56 0.24 10.66
C LYS A 566 21.98 -1.17 10.51
N GLY A 567 22.84 -2.18 10.52
CA GLY A 567 22.43 -3.59 10.60
C GLY A 567 22.10 -3.99 12.03
N HIS A 568 21.48 -5.17 12.18
CA HIS A 568 21.34 -5.83 13.47
C HIS A 568 22.70 -6.40 13.95
N ALA A 569 22.87 -6.58 15.26
CA ALA A 569 24.12 -7.12 15.82
C ALA A 569 24.38 -8.60 15.47
N ALA A 570 23.30 -9.36 15.25
CA ALA A 570 23.35 -10.81 15.00
C ALA A 570 22.78 -11.26 13.65
N ASN A 571 22.04 -10.39 12.94
CA ASN A 571 21.36 -10.75 11.70
C ASN A 571 21.85 -9.87 10.56
N LYS A 572 21.83 -10.43 9.35
CA LYS A 572 22.40 -9.82 8.16
C LYS A 572 21.40 -8.88 7.49
N LEU A 573 21.82 -7.64 7.24
CA LEU A 573 21.16 -6.74 6.27
C LEU A 573 21.84 -6.90 4.91
N THR A 574 21.17 -7.52 3.95
CA THR A 574 21.69 -7.65 2.58
C THR A 574 21.22 -6.47 1.72
N LEU A 575 22.16 -5.73 1.14
CA LEU A 575 21.92 -4.65 0.19
C LEU A 575 22.41 -5.07 -1.20
N SER A 576 21.59 -4.83 -2.21
CA SER A 576 21.99 -5.03 -3.62
C SER A 576 21.67 -3.80 -4.45
N SER A 577 22.55 -3.41 -5.37
CA SER A 577 22.34 -2.27 -6.27
C SER A 577 23.13 -2.45 -7.56
N THR A 578 22.55 -2.04 -8.67
CA THR A 578 23.24 -1.94 -9.97
C THR A 578 23.87 -0.57 -10.19
N GLY A 579 23.52 0.45 -9.39
CA GLY A 579 24.13 1.77 -9.42
C GLY A 579 25.37 1.90 -8.53
N ALA A 580 26.22 2.89 -8.81
CA ALA A 580 27.38 3.18 -7.98
C ALA A 580 26.94 3.98 -6.74
N LEU A 581 26.99 3.32 -5.57
CA LEU A 581 26.53 3.90 -4.31
C LEU A 581 27.68 4.34 -3.42
N THR A 582 27.52 5.47 -2.74
CA THR A 582 28.29 5.81 -1.54
C THR A 582 27.42 5.54 -0.31
N MET A 583 27.93 4.81 0.69
CA MET A 583 27.20 4.56 1.93
C MET A 583 28.06 4.75 3.17
N THR A 584 27.43 4.86 4.34
CA THR A 584 28.11 4.87 5.63
C THR A 584 27.51 3.79 6.53
N VAL A 585 28.21 2.67 6.75
CA VAL A 585 27.75 1.62 7.67
C VAL A 585 28.12 1.99 9.10
N VAL A 586 27.12 2.34 9.91
CA VAL A 586 27.26 2.84 11.28
C VAL A 586 27.50 1.71 12.28
N SER A 587 26.76 0.60 12.17
CA SER A 587 26.82 -0.55 13.09
C SER A 587 26.23 -1.84 12.48
N GLY A 588 26.48 -2.99 13.10
CA GLY A 588 25.79 -4.27 12.82
C GLY A 588 26.38 -5.08 11.66
N ILE A 589 25.67 -6.13 11.24
CA ILE A 589 26.08 -7.02 10.14
C ILE A 589 25.41 -6.57 8.84
N VAL A 590 26.19 -6.10 7.88
CA VAL A 590 25.72 -5.61 6.56
C VAL A 590 26.45 -6.36 5.44
N ASP A 591 25.70 -6.87 4.48
CA ASP A 591 26.23 -7.52 3.28
C ASP A 591 25.91 -6.65 2.06
N ILE A 592 26.95 -6.13 1.42
CA ILE A 592 26.91 -5.25 0.24
C ILE A 592 27.48 -5.95 -1.01
N SER A 593 27.61 -7.28 -0.98
CA SER A 593 28.12 -8.07 -2.11
C SER A 593 27.33 -7.87 -3.41
N GLY A 594 26.03 -7.57 -3.30
CA GLY A 594 25.15 -7.27 -4.42
C GLY A 594 25.22 -5.84 -4.95
N CYS A 595 26.00 -4.93 -4.36
CA CYS A 595 26.09 -3.52 -4.78
C CYS A 595 27.16 -3.32 -5.87
N ALA A 596 26.91 -2.45 -6.84
CA ALA A 596 27.88 -2.06 -7.87
C ALA A 596 28.73 -0.86 -7.42
N GLY A 597 29.91 -0.71 -8.03
CA GLY A 597 30.79 0.44 -7.84
C GLY A 597 31.73 0.35 -6.64
N THR A 598 32.25 1.52 -6.25
CA THR A 598 33.24 1.70 -5.19
C THR A 598 32.55 2.22 -3.93
N LEU A 599 32.80 1.60 -2.78
CA LEU A 599 32.10 1.93 -1.54
C LEU A 599 33.01 2.59 -0.51
N ASN A 600 32.44 3.55 0.22
CA ASN A 600 33.03 4.08 1.45
C ASN A 600 32.36 3.37 2.64
N ILE A 601 33.09 3.17 3.73
CA ILE A 601 32.60 2.60 4.98
C ILE A 601 33.12 3.51 6.10
N ALA A 602 32.21 4.09 6.88
CA ALA A 602 32.55 4.81 8.10
C ALA A 602 31.76 4.25 9.29
N ALA A 603 32.41 3.43 10.11
CA ALA A 603 31.80 2.73 11.24
C ALA A 603 32.01 3.49 12.55
N THR A 604 30.93 3.91 13.21
CA THR A 604 31.03 4.54 14.54
C THR A 604 30.86 3.54 15.68
N ALA A 605 30.34 2.35 15.39
CA ALA A 605 30.26 1.19 16.28
C ALA A 605 30.71 -0.08 15.56
N ALA A 606 30.81 -1.20 16.28
CA ALA A 606 31.23 -2.48 15.69
C ALA A 606 30.34 -2.86 14.49
N ALA A 607 30.99 -3.10 13.35
CA ALA A 607 30.31 -3.40 12.10
C ALA A 607 31.01 -4.56 11.38
N LYS A 608 30.22 -5.49 10.86
CA LYS A 608 30.69 -6.56 9.98
C LYS A 608 30.20 -6.24 8.57
N VAL A 609 31.11 -6.04 7.62
CA VAL A 609 30.77 -5.68 6.25
C VAL A 609 31.24 -6.76 5.28
N THR A 610 30.29 -7.47 4.69
CA THR A 610 30.59 -8.42 3.60
C THR A 610 30.53 -7.70 2.27
N ALA A 611 31.64 -7.63 1.54
CA ALA A 611 31.82 -6.86 0.31
C ALA A 611 32.45 -7.70 -0.81
N SER A 612 31.92 -8.91 -1.03
CA SER A 612 32.44 -9.87 -2.02
C SER A 612 32.66 -9.24 -3.40
N THR A 613 33.88 -9.34 -3.92
CA THR A 613 34.40 -8.82 -5.20
C THR A 613 34.43 -7.30 -5.36
N LYS A 614 34.24 -6.51 -4.28
CA LYS A 614 34.17 -5.04 -4.35
C LYS A 614 35.46 -4.34 -3.93
N THR A 615 35.61 -3.11 -4.43
CA THR A 615 36.63 -2.15 -4.01
C THR A 615 36.06 -1.21 -2.95
N LEU A 616 36.67 -1.18 -1.77
CA LEU A 616 36.35 -0.25 -0.68
C LEU A 616 37.30 0.96 -0.75
N ALA A 617 36.85 2.11 -1.25
CA ALA A 617 37.71 3.29 -1.45
C ALA A 617 38.16 3.95 -0.15
N ALA A 618 37.35 3.88 0.90
CA ALA A 618 37.63 4.49 2.18
C ALA A 618 36.96 3.68 3.28
N VAL A 619 37.74 3.09 4.17
CA VAL A 619 37.27 2.45 5.40
C VAL A 619 37.78 3.28 6.58
N SER A 620 36.88 3.65 7.48
CA SER A 620 37.18 4.47 8.66
C SER A 620 36.29 4.06 9.84
N GLY A 621 36.72 4.27 11.08
CA GLY A 621 35.85 4.04 12.23
C GLY A 621 36.55 3.51 13.49
N ALA A 622 36.24 4.07 14.66
CA ALA A 622 36.96 3.82 15.92
C ALA A 622 36.74 2.43 16.58
N THR A 623 36.31 1.40 15.83
CA THR A 623 35.93 0.10 16.40
C THR A 623 36.41 -1.09 15.55
N THR A 624 35.70 -2.22 15.61
CA THR A 624 35.99 -3.46 14.87
C THR A 624 35.27 -3.46 13.53
N ILE A 625 36.02 -3.70 12.45
CA ILE A 625 35.55 -3.83 11.07
C ILE A 625 35.99 -5.20 10.55
N ASP A 626 35.04 -6.02 10.14
CA ASP A 626 35.29 -7.30 9.47
C ASP A 626 35.04 -7.15 7.97
N ILE A 627 36.07 -7.31 7.15
CA ILE A 627 36.01 -7.25 5.69
C ILE A 627 36.03 -8.68 5.14
N ALA A 628 34.90 -9.08 4.56
CA ALA A 628 34.74 -10.36 3.88
C ALA A 628 34.60 -10.15 2.36
N GLY A 629 35.44 -10.82 1.58
CA GLY A 629 35.40 -10.93 0.12
C GLY A 629 35.81 -9.69 -0.70
N ALA A 630 36.27 -8.59 -0.10
CA ALA A 630 36.69 -7.41 -0.87
C ALA A 630 37.92 -7.69 -1.74
N SER A 631 37.89 -7.27 -3.01
CA SER A 631 39.04 -7.41 -3.92
C SER A 631 40.13 -6.38 -3.59
N ALA A 632 39.74 -5.18 -3.17
CA ALA A 632 40.65 -4.16 -2.69
C ALA A 632 40.01 -3.29 -1.60
N ALA A 633 40.82 -2.77 -0.67
CA ALA A 633 40.37 -1.86 0.37
C ALA A 633 41.43 -0.82 0.74
N THR A 634 40.99 0.43 0.99
CA THR A 634 41.84 1.51 1.50
C THR A 634 41.29 2.01 2.84
N ILE A 635 42.12 1.96 3.88
CA ILE A 635 41.79 2.45 5.22
C ILE A 635 42.19 3.93 5.30
N SER A 636 41.23 4.84 5.35
CA SER A 636 41.47 6.29 5.30
C SER A 636 41.19 7.01 6.62
N GLY A 637 40.56 6.35 7.59
CA GLY A 637 40.43 6.81 8.97
C GLY A 637 40.89 5.76 9.97
N ALA A 638 41.12 6.15 11.22
CA ALA A 638 41.65 5.24 12.24
C ALA A 638 40.67 4.06 12.50
N VAL A 639 41.20 2.85 12.69
CA VAL A 639 40.45 1.61 12.97
C VAL A 639 41.08 0.86 14.15
N THR A 640 40.28 0.44 15.13
CA THR A 640 40.81 -0.32 16.27
C THR A 640 41.12 -1.76 15.87
N THR A 641 40.17 -2.47 15.25
CA THR A 641 40.39 -3.84 14.81
C THR A 641 39.88 -4.02 13.38
N LEU A 642 40.75 -4.42 12.47
CA LEU A 642 40.43 -4.75 11.09
C LEU A 642 40.61 -6.26 10.91
N ASN A 643 39.51 -7.01 10.80
CA ASN A 643 39.54 -8.43 10.48
C ASN A 643 39.40 -8.60 8.96
N ILE A 644 40.23 -9.47 8.39
CA ILE A 644 40.17 -9.89 7.00
C ILE A 644 39.77 -11.36 6.99
N SER A 645 38.53 -11.65 6.58
CA SER A 645 37.98 -13.02 6.63
C SER A 645 38.04 -13.76 5.31
N ASP A 646 38.39 -13.09 4.21
CA ASP A 646 38.64 -13.69 2.89
C ASP A 646 39.89 -13.10 2.23
N ASP A 647 40.22 -13.60 1.05
CA ASP A 647 41.35 -13.09 0.27
C ASP A 647 41.12 -11.64 -0.18
N VAL A 648 42.17 -10.83 -0.14
CA VAL A 648 42.19 -9.43 -0.57
C VAL A 648 43.36 -9.22 -1.52
N THR A 649 43.11 -8.74 -2.73
CA THR A 649 44.19 -8.48 -3.69
C THR A 649 45.06 -7.30 -3.24
N THR A 650 44.43 -6.19 -2.82
CA THR A 650 45.16 -4.99 -2.39
C THR A 650 44.54 -4.37 -1.15
N LEU A 651 45.28 -4.33 -0.04
CA LEU A 651 44.92 -3.61 1.18
C LEU A 651 45.88 -2.44 1.40
N THR A 652 45.38 -1.21 1.42
CA THR A 652 46.16 -0.01 1.70
C THR A 652 45.78 0.58 3.07
N ILE A 653 46.74 0.70 3.97
CA ILE A 653 46.57 1.29 5.31
C ILE A 653 46.99 2.77 5.27
N GLY A 654 46.06 3.67 4.91
CA GLY A 654 46.26 5.13 4.86
C GLY A 654 46.19 5.83 6.22
N ALA A 655 45.48 5.23 7.18
CA ALA A 655 45.31 5.71 8.54
C ALA A 655 45.64 4.62 9.58
N ALA A 656 45.77 5.00 10.85
CA ALA A 656 46.24 4.09 11.89
C ALA A 656 45.27 2.91 12.14
N VAL A 657 45.81 1.69 12.24
CA VAL A 657 45.07 0.46 12.60
C VAL A 657 45.68 -0.13 13.88
N THR A 658 44.90 -0.31 14.94
CA THR A 658 45.45 -0.90 16.19
C THR A 658 45.68 -2.41 16.04
N THR A 659 44.78 -3.14 15.40
CA THR A 659 44.95 -4.58 15.14
C THR A 659 44.47 -4.92 13.74
N LEU A 660 45.36 -5.38 12.87
CA LEU A 660 45.03 -6.02 11.60
C LEU A 660 45.11 -7.53 11.80
N ASN A 661 43.98 -8.22 11.68
CA ASN A 661 43.87 -9.66 11.88
C ASN A 661 43.51 -10.36 10.56
N LEU A 662 44.34 -11.28 10.10
CA LEU A 662 44.10 -12.08 8.91
C LEU A 662 43.61 -13.48 9.30
N SER A 663 42.46 -13.88 8.79
CA SER A 663 41.89 -15.20 9.10
C SER A 663 42.73 -16.35 8.55
N ALA A 664 42.55 -17.54 9.12
CA ALA A 664 43.27 -18.74 8.69
C ALA A 664 43.07 -19.02 7.19
N ALA A 665 44.14 -19.46 6.52
CA ALA A 665 44.16 -19.79 5.09
C ALA A 665 43.77 -18.64 4.14
N LYS A 666 43.81 -17.38 4.58
CA LYS A 666 43.49 -16.21 3.74
C LYS A 666 44.73 -15.48 3.29
N THR A 667 44.66 -14.89 2.10
CA THR A 667 45.78 -14.24 1.43
C THR A 667 45.51 -12.75 1.22
N ILE A 668 46.45 -11.91 1.64
CA ILE A 668 46.55 -10.53 1.14
C ILE A 668 47.65 -10.50 0.09
N THR A 669 47.32 -10.28 -1.18
CA THR A 669 48.34 -10.28 -2.24
C THR A 669 49.28 -9.07 -2.08
N THR A 670 48.73 -7.88 -1.87
CA THR A 670 49.51 -6.66 -1.62
C THR A 670 48.99 -5.94 -0.38
N LEU A 671 49.80 -5.84 0.67
CA LEU A 671 49.56 -5.02 1.84
C LEU A 671 50.46 -3.77 1.79
N SER A 672 49.88 -2.61 1.50
CA SER A 672 50.57 -1.32 1.46
C SER A 672 50.31 -0.56 2.76
N ILE A 673 51.35 -0.33 3.57
CA ILE A 673 51.23 0.33 4.87
C ILE A 673 51.75 1.75 4.77
N ASN A 674 50.85 2.73 4.75
CA ASN A 674 51.16 4.17 4.70
C ASN A 674 51.09 4.83 6.08
N ASN A 675 50.63 4.11 7.11
CA ASN A 675 50.46 4.60 8.47
C ASN A 675 50.76 3.50 9.51
N THR A 676 50.44 3.72 10.77
CA THR A 676 50.77 2.77 11.86
C THR A 676 49.80 1.58 11.86
N VAL A 677 50.33 0.36 11.87
CA VAL A 677 49.62 -0.86 12.29
C VAL A 677 50.19 -1.27 13.64
N THR A 678 49.43 -1.19 14.73
CA THR A 678 50.00 -1.51 16.06
C THR A 678 50.26 -3.01 16.17
N THR A 679 49.26 -3.84 15.88
CA THR A 679 49.39 -5.30 15.90
C THR A 679 48.99 -5.88 14.55
N LEU A 680 49.86 -6.67 13.94
CA LEU A 680 49.53 -7.54 12.81
C LEU A 680 49.42 -8.97 13.34
N ALA A 681 48.23 -9.56 13.22
CA ALA A 681 47.88 -10.87 13.76
C ALA A 681 47.35 -11.80 12.65
N ALA A 682 47.48 -13.10 12.88
CA ALA A 682 46.86 -14.14 12.08
C ALA A 682 46.02 -15.02 13.00
N ALA A 683 44.74 -15.23 12.68
CA ALA A 683 43.82 -15.99 13.52
C ALA A 683 44.00 -17.52 13.42
N GLY A 684 44.88 -18.03 12.55
CA GLY A 684 45.16 -19.46 12.43
C GLY A 684 46.15 -19.81 11.32
N ALA A 685 46.24 -21.12 11.00
CA ALA A 685 47.22 -21.65 10.06
C ALA A 685 47.01 -21.15 8.61
N GLY A 686 48.11 -20.89 7.89
CA GLY A 686 48.08 -20.61 6.44
C GLY A 686 47.68 -19.19 6.04
N ALA A 687 47.68 -18.22 6.95
CA ALA A 687 47.50 -16.82 6.58
C ALA A 687 48.73 -16.31 5.79
N VAL A 688 48.52 -15.66 4.66
CA VAL A 688 49.62 -15.24 3.74
C VAL A 688 49.52 -13.76 3.39
N ILE A 689 50.65 -13.07 3.40
CA ILE A 689 50.83 -11.78 2.76
C ILE A 689 51.88 -11.96 1.66
N THR A 690 51.51 -11.86 0.39
CA THR A 690 52.47 -12.09 -0.70
C THR A 690 53.48 -10.95 -0.78
N THR A 691 53.00 -9.71 -0.75
CA THR A 691 53.88 -8.53 -0.75
C THR A 691 53.42 -7.55 0.32
N MET A 692 54.32 -7.19 1.24
CA MET A 692 54.13 -6.11 2.20
C MET A 692 55.02 -4.93 1.82
N THR A 693 54.42 -3.79 1.52
CA THR A 693 55.14 -2.54 1.21
C THR A 693 55.03 -1.57 2.38
N LEU A 694 56.16 -1.12 2.92
CA LEU A 694 56.20 -0.11 3.97
C LEU A 694 56.50 1.27 3.36
N ASN A 695 55.51 2.15 3.35
CA ASN A 695 55.65 3.52 2.86
C ASN A 695 56.12 4.49 3.96
N ALA A 696 56.30 5.78 3.64
CA ALA A 696 57.10 6.71 4.45
C ALA A 696 56.69 6.75 5.94
N ALA A 697 55.39 6.87 6.18
CA ALA A 697 54.80 6.87 7.52
C ALA A 697 54.34 5.47 8.00
N GLY A 698 54.54 4.42 7.20
CA GLY A 698 54.20 3.05 7.54
C GLY A 698 55.08 2.49 8.65
N VAL A 699 54.49 1.96 9.72
CA VAL A 699 55.20 1.32 10.84
C VAL A 699 54.36 0.18 11.41
N ILE A 700 55.01 -0.91 11.84
CA ILE A 700 54.38 -1.96 12.66
C ILE A 700 55.04 -1.96 14.04
N THR A 701 54.30 -1.72 15.13
CA THR A 701 54.91 -1.50 16.46
C THR A 701 54.96 -2.74 17.35
N ASN A 702 54.01 -3.66 17.23
CA ASN A 702 53.91 -4.86 18.06
C ASN A 702 53.40 -6.04 17.22
N ALA A 703 54.25 -6.59 16.35
CA ALA A 703 53.81 -7.68 15.50
C ALA A 703 53.69 -9.01 16.28
N LEU A 704 52.63 -9.76 15.95
CA LEU A 704 52.29 -11.11 16.39
C LEU A 704 51.95 -11.27 17.88
N ALA A 705 50.68 -11.00 18.20
CA ALA A 705 50.01 -11.68 19.30
C ALA A 705 49.52 -13.05 18.79
N THR A 706 50.09 -14.13 19.34
CA THR A 706 49.63 -15.54 19.28
C THR A 706 49.72 -16.30 17.93
N GLY A 707 50.51 -17.40 17.90
CA GLY A 707 50.20 -18.59 17.09
C GLY A 707 50.82 -18.77 15.69
N ALA A 708 52.14 -18.75 15.56
CA ALA A 708 52.98 -19.53 14.62
C ALA A 708 52.70 -19.65 13.09
N ASN A 709 51.76 -18.93 12.44
CA ASN A 709 51.41 -19.28 11.03
C ASN A 709 51.14 -18.14 10.03
N LEU A 710 51.62 -16.91 10.27
CA LEU A 710 51.64 -15.89 9.21
C LEU A 710 52.84 -16.14 8.29
N THR A 711 52.64 -16.15 6.97
CA THR A 711 53.73 -16.16 5.97
C THR A 711 53.75 -14.82 5.26
N ILE A 712 54.92 -14.17 5.18
CA ILE A 712 55.12 -12.96 4.38
C ILE A 712 56.13 -13.28 3.29
N THR A 713 55.71 -13.35 2.03
CA THR A 713 56.62 -13.79 0.95
C THR A 713 57.65 -12.70 0.62
N ASN A 714 57.22 -11.45 0.44
CA ASN A 714 58.09 -10.33 0.09
C ASN A 714 57.84 -9.14 1.03
N ILE A 715 58.91 -8.57 1.57
CA ILE A 715 58.87 -7.28 2.28
C ILE A 715 59.63 -6.25 1.44
N ASP A 716 58.98 -5.13 1.10
CA ASP A 716 59.57 -4.07 0.28
C ASP A 716 59.52 -2.70 0.99
N GLN A 717 60.69 -2.11 1.21
CA GLN A 717 60.87 -0.77 1.77
C GLN A 717 61.48 0.23 0.77
N ASN A 718 61.59 -0.13 -0.51
CA ASN A 718 62.41 0.58 -1.50
C ASN A 718 62.05 2.07 -1.65
N ALA A 719 60.78 2.45 -1.46
CA ALA A 719 60.30 3.82 -1.64
C ALA A 719 60.64 4.80 -0.48
N VAL A 720 61.24 4.36 0.63
CA VAL A 720 61.28 5.14 1.88
C VAL A 720 62.66 5.27 2.51
N ALA A 721 63.13 6.50 2.64
CA ALA A 721 64.37 6.85 3.31
C ALA A 721 64.20 7.05 4.83
N ALA A 722 63.72 6.04 5.56
CA ALA A 722 63.63 6.07 7.02
C ALA A 722 64.06 4.71 7.60
N ILE A 723 64.71 4.70 8.76
CA ILE A 723 64.99 3.45 9.47
C ILE A 723 63.66 2.86 9.93
N LYS A 724 63.41 1.59 9.59
CA LYS A 724 62.21 0.87 10.00
C LYS A 724 62.63 -0.39 10.74
N THR A 725 61.98 -0.67 11.86
CA THR A 725 62.10 -1.95 12.55
C THR A 725 60.80 -2.71 12.34
N ILE A 726 60.91 -3.94 11.84
CA ILE A 726 59.80 -4.90 11.79
C ILE A 726 60.07 -5.93 12.87
N ALA A 727 59.21 -5.96 13.89
CA ALA A 727 59.11 -7.13 14.75
C ALA A 727 58.42 -8.24 13.95
N LEU A 728 59.01 -9.42 13.91
CA LEU A 728 58.47 -10.64 13.29
C LEU A 728 57.92 -11.60 14.36
N GLY A 729 58.06 -11.27 15.65
CA GLY A 729 57.56 -12.06 16.76
C GLY A 729 58.00 -13.52 16.69
N THR A 730 57.09 -14.46 16.94
CA THR A 730 57.34 -15.90 16.92
C THR A 730 57.13 -16.54 15.54
N MET A 731 57.29 -15.82 14.42
CA MET A 731 57.13 -16.40 13.08
C MET A 731 58.09 -17.58 12.87
N THR A 732 57.53 -18.76 12.58
CA THR A 732 58.27 -19.99 12.27
C THR A 732 58.30 -20.31 10.76
N THR A 733 57.47 -19.64 9.96
CA THR A 733 57.40 -19.78 8.50
C THR A 733 58.19 -18.71 7.75
N ALA A 734 58.60 -19.06 6.52
CA ALA A 734 59.60 -18.36 5.72
C ALA A 734 59.21 -16.92 5.31
N ILE A 735 60.16 -15.99 5.46
CA ILE A 735 60.23 -14.80 4.62
C ILE A 735 61.06 -15.17 3.40
N SER A 736 60.43 -15.20 2.22
CA SER A 736 61.12 -15.61 1.00
C SER A 736 62.08 -14.54 0.51
N SER A 737 61.67 -13.26 0.54
CA SER A 737 62.51 -12.14 0.13
C SER A 737 62.28 -10.84 0.92
N VAL A 738 63.33 -10.02 1.03
CA VAL A 738 63.33 -8.71 1.69
C VAL A 738 64.10 -7.70 0.84
N LYS A 739 63.52 -6.52 0.60
CA LYS A 739 64.16 -5.37 -0.05
C LYS A 739 64.23 -4.19 0.92
N GLY A 740 65.43 -3.88 1.39
CA GLY A 740 65.70 -2.67 2.15
C GLY A 740 65.76 -1.44 1.24
N ASN A 741 65.83 -0.25 1.84
CA ASN A 741 66.16 0.96 1.11
C ASN A 741 67.70 1.09 0.98
N ALA A 742 68.20 1.70 -0.09
CA ALA A 742 69.65 1.85 -0.29
C ALA A 742 70.31 2.83 0.70
N ALA A 743 69.56 3.80 1.22
CA ALA A 743 70.06 4.83 2.12
C ALA A 743 69.76 4.56 3.60
N ASN A 744 68.80 3.67 3.90
CA ASN A 744 68.33 3.42 5.25
C ASN A 744 68.12 1.94 5.53
N LYS A 745 68.43 1.58 6.76
CA LYS A 745 68.42 0.21 7.27
C LYS A 745 67.00 -0.28 7.58
N LEU A 746 66.64 -1.43 7.02
CA LEU A 746 65.48 -2.23 7.43
C LEU A 746 65.91 -3.22 8.52
N THR A 747 65.51 -2.98 9.76
CA THR A 747 65.84 -3.88 10.89
C THR A 747 64.75 -4.93 11.07
N LEU A 748 65.13 -6.20 11.07
CA LEU A 748 64.28 -7.33 11.39
C LEU A 748 64.61 -7.83 12.80
N THR A 749 63.59 -7.93 13.63
CA THR A 749 63.69 -8.51 14.99
C THR A 749 62.75 -9.70 15.07
N SER A 750 63.14 -10.81 15.70
CA SER A 750 62.30 -12.00 15.79
C SER A 750 62.61 -12.77 17.06
N THR A 751 61.60 -13.39 17.66
CA THR A 751 61.76 -14.43 18.70
C THR A 751 61.66 -15.84 18.12
N GLY A 752 61.30 -15.99 16.83
CA GLY A 752 61.23 -17.26 16.10
C GLY A 752 62.50 -17.62 15.33
N TYR A 753 62.58 -18.89 14.89
CA TYR A 753 63.72 -19.50 14.20
C TYR A 753 63.63 -19.33 12.67
N LEU A 754 63.89 -18.12 12.16
CA LEU A 754 64.05 -17.92 10.71
C LEU A 754 65.51 -18.21 10.34
N SER A 755 65.79 -19.29 9.61
CA SER A 755 67.16 -19.70 9.28
C SER A 755 67.66 -19.20 7.92
N SER A 756 66.82 -18.55 7.11
CA SER A 756 67.20 -18.06 5.78
C SER A 756 66.37 -16.85 5.32
N CYS A 757 66.97 -15.96 4.54
CA CYS A 757 66.30 -14.83 3.88
C CYS A 757 66.95 -14.53 2.53
N THR A 758 66.14 -14.32 1.48
CA THR A 758 66.63 -13.71 0.24
C THR A 758 66.59 -12.19 0.39
N ILE A 759 67.66 -11.48 0.05
CA ILE A 759 67.71 -10.03 0.07
C ILE A 759 67.75 -9.53 -1.37
N THR A 760 66.66 -8.93 -1.81
CA THR A 760 66.49 -8.44 -3.18
C THR A 760 66.97 -7.00 -3.37
N GLY A 761 67.76 -6.47 -2.41
CA GLY A 761 68.44 -5.16 -2.49
C GLY A 761 68.36 -4.34 -1.19
N GLY A 762 69.21 -3.32 -1.07
CA GLY A 762 69.19 -2.33 0.02
C GLY A 762 69.92 -2.72 1.32
N ASP A 763 69.79 -1.93 2.39
CA ASP A 763 70.39 -2.20 3.72
C ASP A 763 69.39 -2.92 4.64
N VAL A 764 69.74 -4.14 5.07
CA VAL A 764 68.94 -5.00 5.95
C VAL A 764 69.76 -5.36 7.19
N ASP A 765 69.15 -5.26 8.37
CA ASP A 765 69.77 -5.61 9.65
C ASP A 765 68.99 -6.75 10.32
N ILE A 766 69.66 -7.89 10.51
CA ILE A 766 69.11 -9.09 11.14
C ILE A 766 69.67 -9.33 12.55
N THR A 767 70.34 -8.33 13.14
CA THR A 767 70.93 -8.41 14.49
C THR A 767 69.89 -8.83 15.54
N GLY A 768 68.66 -8.33 15.43
CA GLY A 768 67.58 -8.57 16.38
C GLY A 768 66.85 -9.90 16.21
N MET A 769 67.25 -10.76 15.28
CA MET A 769 66.62 -12.07 15.08
C MET A 769 67.02 -13.04 16.21
N ALA A 770 66.19 -14.01 16.57
CA ALA A 770 66.50 -14.99 17.61
C ALA A 770 67.50 -16.06 17.15
N GLU A 771 67.33 -16.55 15.91
CA GLU A 771 68.21 -17.54 15.31
C GLU A 771 69.68 -17.07 15.34
N THR A 772 70.61 -17.99 15.61
CA THR A 772 72.04 -17.65 15.63
C THR A 772 72.69 -17.89 14.29
N THR A 773 72.09 -18.73 13.43
CA THR A 773 72.66 -19.15 12.15
C THR A 773 71.73 -18.82 10.97
N PHE A 774 72.21 -18.03 10.01
CA PHE A 774 71.43 -17.51 8.90
C PHE A 774 72.02 -17.84 7.52
N ASN A 775 71.15 -18.17 6.58
CA ASN A 775 71.47 -18.21 5.15
C ASN A 775 70.97 -16.92 4.47
N VAL A 776 71.85 -16.26 3.73
CA VAL A 776 71.57 -15.04 2.98
C VAL A 776 71.76 -15.30 1.50
N ILE A 777 70.73 -15.01 0.70
CA ILE A 777 70.81 -15.06 -0.77
C ILE A 777 70.54 -13.65 -1.28
N ALA A 778 71.51 -12.99 -1.92
CA ALA A 778 71.31 -11.66 -2.49
C ALA A 778 71.04 -11.73 -4.00
N THR A 779 70.02 -11.02 -4.49
CA THR A 779 69.73 -10.94 -5.94
C THR A 779 70.00 -9.57 -6.54
N GLU A 780 70.10 -8.52 -5.72
CA GLU A 780 70.54 -7.17 -6.08
C GLU A 780 71.59 -6.69 -5.05
N ALA A 781 72.21 -5.52 -5.28
CA ALA A 781 73.18 -4.95 -4.34
C ALA A 781 72.55 -4.79 -2.94
N ALA A 782 73.16 -5.45 -1.95
CA ALA A 782 72.63 -5.56 -0.61
C ALA A 782 73.70 -5.27 0.45
N LYS A 783 73.27 -4.68 1.56
CA LYS A 783 74.05 -4.56 2.79
C LYS A 783 73.33 -5.32 3.88
N VAL A 784 74.06 -6.16 4.60
CA VAL A 784 73.54 -7.05 5.62
C VAL A 784 74.29 -6.81 6.92
N THR A 785 73.61 -6.18 7.88
CA THR A 785 74.11 -6.12 9.26
C THR A 785 73.61 -7.35 10.01
N ALA A 786 74.50 -8.14 10.60
CA ALA A 786 74.15 -9.41 11.24
C ALA A 786 74.91 -9.56 12.57
N THR A 787 74.86 -8.54 13.43
CA THR A 787 75.71 -8.49 14.63
C THR A 787 75.46 -9.67 15.56
N GLY A 788 76.52 -10.41 15.91
CA GLY A 788 76.43 -11.58 16.79
C GLY A 788 75.77 -12.81 16.14
N LYS A 789 75.65 -12.83 14.81
CA LYS A 789 75.07 -13.95 14.03
C LYS A 789 76.13 -14.67 13.22
N THR A 790 75.94 -15.96 12.99
CA THR A 790 76.68 -16.77 12.03
C THR A 790 75.93 -16.78 10.70
N LEU A 791 76.58 -16.40 9.60
CA LEU A 791 76.02 -16.55 8.26
C LEU A 791 76.50 -17.88 7.66
N ALA A 792 75.70 -18.94 7.77
CA ALA A 792 76.07 -20.29 7.30
C ALA A 792 76.23 -20.40 5.78
N SER A 793 75.58 -19.51 5.04
CA SER A 793 75.73 -19.43 3.58
C SER A 793 75.38 -18.01 3.13
N VAL A 794 76.27 -17.41 2.35
CA VAL A 794 76.06 -16.15 1.64
C VAL A 794 76.28 -16.40 0.15
N SER A 795 75.30 -16.09 -0.69
CA SER A 795 75.38 -16.29 -2.14
C SER A 795 74.65 -15.17 -2.89
N GLY A 796 75.06 -14.89 -4.14
CA GLY A 796 74.43 -13.88 -4.99
C GLY A 796 75.44 -13.11 -5.85
N ALA A 797 75.21 -13.03 -7.17
CA ALA A 797 76.14 -12.45 -8.14
C ALA A 797 76.21 -10.91 -8.12
N VAL A 798 76.23 -10.30 -6.94
CA VAL A 798 76.03 -8.86 -6.71
C VAL A 798 76.97 -8.33 -5.62
N THR A 799 76.83 -7.05 -5.26
CA THR A 799 77.56 -6.44 -4.13
C THR A 799 76.90 -6.84 -2.81
N ILE A 800 77.67 -7.39 -1.88
CA ILE A 800 77.24 -7.76 -0.52
C ILE A 800 78.20 -7.11 0.48
N ASP A 801 77.67 -6.28 1.38
CA ASP A 801 78.39 -5.76 2.55
C ASP A 801 77.93 -6.48 3.81
N ILE A 802 78.83 -7.20 4.48
CA ILE A 802 78.56 -7.92 5.73
C ILE A 802 79.16 -7.15 6.88
N ALA A 803 78.32 -6.75 7.84
CA ALA A 803 78.76 -6.06 9.05
C ALA A 803 78.38 -6.82 10.32
N GLY A 804 79.33 -7.00 11.25
CA GLY A 804 79.08 -7.48 12.61
C GLY A 804 78.86 -8.99 12.82
N ALA A 805 78.78 -9.79 11.75
CA ALA A 805 78.61 -11.25 11.88
C ALA A 805 79.77 -11.89 12.67
N THR A 806 79.50 -12.92 13.48
CA THR A 806 80.53 -13.68 14.20
C THR A 806 81.34 -14.55 13.23
N SER A 807 80.66 -15.22 12.31
CA SER A 807 81.27 -15.97 11.21
C SER A 807 80.42 -15.89 9.95
N ALA A 808 81.03 -16.06 8.78
CA ALA A 808 80.32 -16.06 7.50
C ALA A 808 80.94 -17.06 6.52
N THR A 809 80.10 -17.80 5.80
CA THR A 809 80.50 -18.70 4.72
C THR A 809 79.92 -18.21 3.40
N VAL A 810 80.75 -17.84 2.45
CA VAL A 810 80.36 -17.43 1.09
C VAL A 810 80.40 -18.66 0.19
N SER A 811 79.24 -19.22 -0.13
CA SER A 811 79.10 -20.51 -0.82
C SER A 811 78.73 -20.37 -2.31
N GLY A 812 78.24 -19.21 -2.73
CA GLY A 812 77.95 -18.87 -4.13
C GLY A 812 78.83 -17.71 -4.63
N ALA A 813 78.91 -17.52 -5.95
CA ALA A 813 79.70 -16.45 -6.53
C ALA A 813 79.20 -15.06 -6.09
N VAL A 814 80.11 -14.15 -5.74
CA VAL A 814 79.82 -12.77 -5.30
C VAL A 814 80.64 -11.76 -6.11
N THR A 815 80.01 -10.72 -6.65
CA THR A 815 80.70 -9.75 -7.51
C THR A 815 81.56 -8.80 -6.67
N THR A 816 80.99 -8.23 -5.61
CA THR A 816 81.74 -7.38 -4.67
C THR A 816 81.43 -7.79 -3.23
N LEU A 817 82.44 -8.17 -2.45
CA LEU A 817 82.26 -8.52 -1.03
C LEU A 817 82.99 -7.49 -0.17
N THR A 818 82.23 -6.77 0.65
CA THR A 818 82.76 -5.96 1.73
C THR A 818 82.47 -6.67 3.05
N VAL A 819 83.48 -6.81 3.90
CA VAL A 819 83.29 -7.31 5.27
C VAL A 819 83.85 -6.25 6.20
N SER A 820 83.01 -5.71 7.08
CA SER A 820 83.37 -4.64 8.01
C SER A 820 83.18 -5.09 9.46
N ALA A 821 84.30 -5.22 10.17
CA ALA A 821 84.42 -5.54 11.61
C ALA A 821 83.77 -6.87 12.11
N ALA A 822 84.33 -7.40 13.20
CA ALA A 822 83.84 -8.52 14.03
C ALA A 822 83.62 -9.92 13.42
N VAL A 823 83.86 -10.16 12.12
CA VAL A 823 83.85 -11.54 11.56
C VAL A 823 85.12 -12.28 11.98
N THR A 824 85.03 -13.20 12.94
CA THR A 824 86.18 -13.98 13.44
C THR A 824 86.56 -15.13 12.50
N THR A 825 85.60 -15.61 11.69
CA THR A 825 85.84 -16.69 10.72
C THR A 825 85.09 -16.42 9.41
N LEU A 826 85.82 -16.29 8.32
CA LEU A 826 85.28 -16.08 6.97
C LEU A 826 85.70 -17.24 6.07
N THR A 827 84.75 -18.07 5.64
CA THR A 827 85.00 -19.14 4.67
C THR A 827 84.50 -18.71 3.29
N ILE A 828 85.33 -18.80 2.26
CA ILE A 828 84.99 -18.42 0.88
C ILE A 828 85.08 -19.67 0.00
N GLY A 829 83.93 -20.31 -0.17
CA GLY A 829 83.71 -21.53 -0.94
C GLY A 829 83.68 -21.34 -2.46
N ALA A 830 83.30 -20.14 -2.91
CA ALA A 830 83.04 -19.79 -4.31
C ALA A 830 83.78 -18.51 -4.75
N PRO A 831 83.88 -18.22 -6.06
CA PRO A 831 84.64 -17.05 -6.55
C PRO A 831 84.10 -15.70 -6.09
N VAL A 832 84.99 -14.77 -5.73
CA VAL A 832 84.69 -13.36 -5.43
C VAL A 832 85.51 -12.43 -6.32
N THR A 833 84.85 -11.64 -7.16
CA THR A 833 85.51 -10.83 -8.20
C THR A 833 86.17 -9.56 -7.65
N ASN A 834 85.52 -8.85 -6.72
CA ASN A 834 86.03 -7.63 -6.09
C ASN A 834 85.90 -7.72 -4.57
N SER A 835 86.98 -8.03 -3.87
CA SER A 835 86.97 -8.09 -2.40
C SER A 835 87.54 -6.83 -1.77
N SER A 836 86.86 -6.29 -0.76
CA SER A 836 87.36 -5.27 0.18
C SER A 836 87.11 -5.78 1.60
N ILE A 837 88.04 -6.59 2.08
CA ILE A 837 87.94 -7.24 3.38
C ILE A 837 88.69 -6.38 4.39
N VAL A 838 87.97 -5.70 5.29
CA VAL A 838 88.53 -4.91 6.39
C VAL A 838 88.19 -5.63 7.69
N THR A 839 89.12 -6.45 8.15
CA THR A 839 88.91 -7.34 9.29
C THR A 839 89.42 -6.73 10.60
N GLY A 840 88.78 -7.10 11.71
CA GLY A 840 89.28 -6.79 13.05
C GLY A 840 90.52 -7.61 13.42
N THR A 841 90.91 -7.58 14.70
CA THR A 841 91.92 -8.47 15.26
C THR A 841 91.38 -9.92 15.34
N ASN A 842 92.22 -10.93 15.03
CA ASN A 842 91.92 -12.38 15.14
C ASN A 842 90.89 -12.98 14.16
N VAL A 843 91.07 -12.78 12.86
CA VAL A 843 90.24 -13.38 11.80
C VAL A 843 90.95 -14.54 11.10
N ASN A 844 90.24 -15.67 11.00
CA ASN A 844 90.62 -16.81 10.17
C ASN A 844 89.84 -16.76 8.85
N VAL A 845 90.53 -16.56 7.73
CA VAL A 845 89.94 -16.61 6.38
C VAL A 845 90.31 -17.93 5.74
N THR A 846 89.33 -18.74 5.35
CA THR A 846 89.56 -19.99 4.60
C THR A 846 88.98 -19.85 3.20
N ALA A 847 89.82 -19.81 2.16
CA ALA A 847 89.37 -19.63 0.78
C ALA A 847 89.65 -20.88 -0.08
N SER A 848 88.60 -21.44 -0.68
CA SER A 848 88.68 -22.50 -1.69
C SER A 848 88.35 -22.02 -3.10
N GLY A 849 87.66 -20.88 -3.23
CA GLY A 849 87.42 -20.16 -4.49
C GLY A 849 88.46 -19.07 -4.78
N SER A 850 88.44 -18.51 -6.00
CA SER A 850 89.32 -17.41 -6.41
C SER A 850 88.88 -16.08 -5.78
N LEU A 851 89.87 -15.27 -5.35
CA LEU A 851 89.68 -13.98 -4.70
C LEU A 851 90.47 -12.90 -5.47
N SER A 852 89.76 -12.07 -6.24
CA SER A 852 90.41 -11.03 -7.07
C SER A 852 90.24 -9.61 -6.54
N LYS A 853 91.21 -8.75 -6.91
CA LYS A 853 91.27 -7.34 -6.54
C LYS A 853 90.28 -6.50 -7.35
N GLY A 854 89.38 -5.82 -6.66
CA GLY A 854 88.68 -4.66 -7.20
C GLY A 854 89.50 -3.38 -7.07
N ALA A 855 89.05 -2.28 -7.66
CA ALA A 855 89.76 -0.99 -7.71
C ALA A 855 90.07 -0.31 -6.34
N GLY A 856 89.81 -0.96 -5.21
CA GLY A 856 90.02 -0.45 -3.85
C GLY A 856 91.30 -0.91 -3.15
N THR A 857 91.42 -0.54 -1.87
CA THR A 857 92.42 -1.09 -0.92
C THR A 857 92.17 -2.59 -0.77
N GLY A 858 93.19 -3.44 -0.90
CA GLY A 858 93.04 -4.91 -0.87
C GLY A 858 92.54 -5.50 0.46
N ILE A 859 92.99 -6.71 0.80
CA ILE A 859 92.64 -7.35 2.07
C ILE A 859 93.46 -6.69 3.18
N VAL A 860 92.80 -6.01 4.11
CA VAL A 860 93.44 -5.40 5.28
C VAL A 860 93.14 -6.26 6.50
N LEU A 861 94.20 -6.82 7.08
CA LEU A 861 94.19 -7.73 8.23
C LEU A 861 94.78 -7.01 9.47
N GLY A 862 94.12 -7.14 10.63
CA GLY A 862 94.66 -6.68 11.92
C GLY A 862 95.87 -7.48 12.46
N ASP A 863 96.16 -7.32 13.76
CA ASP A 863 97.43 -7.71 14.40
C ASP A 863 97.72 -9.22 14.52
N THR A 864 96.79 -10.12 14.17
CA THR A 864 97.01 -11.59 14.15
C THR A 864 95.94 -12.27 13.30
N ASN A 865 96.27 -12.75 12.09
CA ASN A 865 95.29 -13.36 11.18
C ASN A 865 95.88 -14.56 10.42
N THR A 866 95.05 -15.59 10.19
CA THR A 866 95.45 -16.77 9.41
C THR A 866 94.64 -16.83 8.11
N ILE A 867 95.31 -16.97 6.97
CA ILE A 867 94.65 -17.26 5.69
C ILE A 867 94.98 -18.71 5.31
N THR A 868 93.98 -19.58 5.27
CA THR A 868 94.14 -20.97 4.83
C THR A 868 93.55 -21.11 3.43
N MET A 869 94.32 -21.65 2.47
CA MET A 869 93.85 -21.87 1.11
C MET A 869 93.78 -23.38 0.82
N SER A 870 92.72 -23.83 0.16
CA SER A 870 92.65 -25.19 -0.38
C SER A 870 93.14 -25.25 -1.82
N SER A 871 93.53 -26.43 -2.30
CA SER A 871 94.00 -26.64 -3.67
C SER A 871 93.00 -26.14 -4.72
N GLY A 872 93.34 -25.07 -5.45
CA GLY A 872 92.55 -24.53 -6.56
C GLY A 872 92.17 -23.04 -6.47
N GLY A 873 92.30 -22.38 -5.32
CA GLY A 873 92.02 -20.95 -5.17
C GLY A 873 93.17 -20.05 -5.65
N ILE A 874 92.86 -18.91 -6.29
CA ILE A 874 93.84 -17.89 -6.69
C ILE A 874 93.55 -16.59 -5.92
N ILE A 875 94.53 -16.04 -5.19
CA ILE A 875 94.46 -14.68 -4.62
C ILE A 875 95.25 -13.72 -5.51
N SER A 876 94.59 -12.73 -6.10
CA SER A 876 95.23 -11.70 -6.94
C SER A 876 95.17 -10.28 -6.34
N THR A 877 95.23 -10.18 -5.00
CA THR A 877 95.11 -8.90 -4.27
C THR A 877 96.26 -8.65 -3.28
N THR A 878 96.39 -7.39 -2.87
CA THR A 878 97.34 -6.92 -1.85
C THR A 878 96.81 -7.31 -0.47
N ILE A 879 97.64 -7.99 0.34
CA ILE A 879 97.35 -8.26 1.76
C ILE A 879 98.18 -7.27 2.58
N THR A 880 97.55 -6.55 3.51
CA THR A 880 98.21 -5.58 4.40
C THR A 880 97.87 -5.95 5.85
N GLY A 881 98.88 -6.28 6.68
CA GLY A 881 98.69 -6.65 8.10
C GLY A 881 100.00 -7.00 8.81
N ARG A 882 100.00 -7.07 10.15
CA ARG A 882 101.21 -7.25 10.98
C ARG A 882 101.74 -8.69 11.00
N THR A 883 100.89 -9.70 10.83
CA THR A 883 101.27 -11.13 10.74
C THR A 883 100.25 -11.88 9.90
N ALA A 884 100.67 -12.50 8.79
CA ALA A 884 99.81 -13.30 7.91
C ALA A 884 100.49 -14.63 7.55
N THR A 885 99.92 -15.76 7.99
CA THR A 885 100.39 -17.10 7.62
C THR A 885 99.50 -17.67 6.52
N ALA A 886 100.10 -18.03 5.37
CA ALA A 886 99.41 -18.64 4.23
C ALA A 886 99.89 -20.08 4.03
N THR A 887 99.00 -21.06 4.19
CA THR A 887 99.31 -22.50 4.05
C THR A 887 98.55 -23.09 2.85
N GLY A 888 99.27 -23.61 1.84
CA GLY A 888 98.74 -24.37 0.70
C GLY A 888 98.77 -23.70 -0.70
N VAL A 889 99.74 -24.09 -1.55
CA VAL A 889 99.87 -23.99 -3.04
C VAL A 889 99.91 -22.60 -3.76
N ALA A 890 100.73 -22.55 -4.81
CA ALA A 890 101.03 -21.50 -5.82
C ALA A 890 100.29 -20.15 -5.73
N VAL A 891 100.90 -19.22 -5.00
CA VAL A 891 100.53 -17.80 -4.98
C VAL A 891 101.13 -17.10 -6.21
N ALA A 892 100.30 -16.58 -7.11
CA ALA A 892 100.73 -15.71 -8.21
C ALA A 892 100.34 -14.26 -7.91
N GLY A 893 101.33 -13.39 -7.65
CA GLY A 893 101.12 -11.93 -7.64
C GLY A 893 100.82 -11.27 -6.29
N VAL A 894 101.06 -11.91 -5.15
CA VAL A 894 100.98 -11.23 -3.84
C VAL A 894 102.19 -10.31 -3.67
N THR A 895 101.94 -9.01 -3.63
CA THR A 895 102.91 -7.98 -3.22
C THR A 895 102.55 -7.56 -1.80
N PRO A 896 103.24 -8.03 -0.75
CA PRO A 896 103.05 -7.52 0.59
C PRO A 896 103.62 -6.10 0.68
N THR A 897 102.80 -5.14 1.10
CA THR A 897 103.23 -3.78 1.44
C THR A 897 103.03 -3.60 2.93
N THR A 898 104.08 -3.77 3.72
CA THR A 898 104.04 -3.56 5.18
C THR A 898 104.87 -2.33 5.55
N SER A 899 104.33 -1.43 6.38
CA SER A 899 105.07 -0.30 6.96
C SER A 899 105.62 -0.60 8.38
N GLY A 900 105.58 -1.86 8.84
CA GLY A 900 106.06 -2.30 10.16
C GLY A 900 106.95 -3.54 10.08
N ALA A 901 107.87 -3.67 11.04
CA ALA A 901 109.10 -4.48 10.95
C ALA A 901 108.98 -6.02 11.14
N ASP A 902 107.80 -6.62 11.33
CA ASP A 902 107.67 -8.04 11.75
C ASP A 902 106.71 -8.88 10.88
N CYS A 903 106.84 -8.84 9.55
CA CYS A 903 106.02 -9.69 8.66
C CYS A 903 106.72 -11.05 8.38
N THR A 904 106.21 -12.14 8.95
CA THR A 904 106.63 -13.51 8.63
C THR A 904 105.69 -14.12 7.58
N VAL A 905 106.17 -14.30 6.34
CA VAL A 905 105.47 -15.07 5.30
C VAL A 905 106.06 -16.47 5.27
N GLY A 906 105.43 -17.41 5.99
CA GLY A 906 105.76 -18.84 5.92
C GLY A 906 104.82 -19.53 4.95
N GLY A 907 105.32 -19.99 3.80
CA GLY A 907 104.53 -20.68 2.79
C GLY A 907 105.36 -21.74 2.05
N THR A 908 104.77 -22.92 1.86
CA THR A 908 105.33 -24.02 1.06
C THR A 908 104.82 -23.89 -0.38
N ALA A 909 105.70 -23.54 -1.33
CA ALA A 909 105.35 -23.45 -2.74
C ALA A 909 105.66 -24.77 -3.46
N THR A 910 104.64 -25.54 -3.82
CA THR A 910 104.79 -26.77 -4.61
C THR A 910 104.18 -26.57 -6.00
N GLY A 911 105.01 -26.55 -7.05
CA GLY A 911 104.58 -26.47 -8.46
C GLY A 911 105.53 -25.70 -9.38
N ASN A 912 105.69 -26.17 -10.63
CA ASN A 912 106.59 -25.58 -11.63
C ASN A 912 106.02 -24.22 -12.12
N GLY A 913 106.61 -23.11 -11.69
CA GLY A 913 106.22 -21.73 -12.12
C GLY A 913 105.79 -20.76 -11.01
N ALA A 914 105.77 -21.15 -9.73
CA ALA A 914 105.41 -20.24 -8.63
C ALA A 914 106.51 -19.17 -8.38
N LYS A 915 106.16 -17.88 -8.45
CA LYS A 915 107.06 -16.75 -8.13
C LYS A 915 106.57 -16.03 -6.88
N ILE A 916 107.32 -16.11 -5.78
CA ILE A 916 107.13 -15.22 -4.61
C ILE A 916 107.91 -13.93 -4.90
N ALA A 917 107.21 -12.81 -5.11
CA ALA A 917 107.87 -11.52 -5.29
C ALA A 917 108.41 -11.01 -3.94
N LYS A 918 109.71 -10.72 -3.86
CA LYS A 918 110.36 -10.17 -2.67
C LYS A 918 109.90 -8.74 -2.42
N ALA A 919 109.30 -8.46 -1.26
CA ALA A 919 108.94 -7.12 -0.84
C ALA A 919 110.20 -6.26 -0.58
N ALA A 920 110.12 -4.96 -0.88
CA ALA A 920 111.16 -4.01 -0.53
C ALA A 920 111.14 -3.76 0.99
N ALA A 921 112.29 -4.06 1.64
CA ALA A 921 112.63 -3.90 3.05
C ALA A 921 112.17 -5.00 4.05
N ALA A 922 113.17 -5.59 4.73
CA ALA A 922 113.16 -6.30 6.02
C ALA A 922 112.18 -7.47 6.31
N ALA A 923 111.56 -8.13 5.32
CA ALA A 923 110.79 -9.36 5.58
C ALA A 923 111.65 -10.64 5.53
N THR A 924 111.61 -11.47 6.58
CA THR A 924 112.17 -12.83 6.57
C THR A 924 111.18 -13.78 5.88
N VAL A 925 111.55 -14.29 4.71
CA VAL A 925 110.78 -15.31 3.99
C VAL A 925 111.41 -16.67 4.27
N THR A 926 110.72 -17.53 5.02
CA THR A 926 111.13 -18.92 5.21
C THR A 926 110.46 -19.77 4.13
N VAL A 927 111.21 -20.12 3.10
CA VAL A 927 110.78 -21.11 2.09
C VAL A 927 111.25 -22.48 2.57
N THR A 928 110.31 -23.32 3.02
CA THR A 928 110.60 -24.74 3.22
C THR A 928 110.41 -25.43 1.86
N ALA A 929 111.51 -25.75 1.19
CA ALA A 929 111.48 -26.57 -0.02
C ALA A 929 111.22 -28.04 0.35
N LEU A 930 110.37 -28.72 -0.42
CA LEU A 930 110.28 -30.18 -0.52
C LEU A 930 110.72 -30.57 -1.93
#